data_AF-A0A2N5RIM8-F1
#
_entry.id   AF-A0A2N5RIM8-F1
#
_cell.length_a   1.000
_cell.length_b   1.000
_cell.length_c   1.000
_cell.angle_alpha   90.00
_cell.angle_beta   90.00
_cell.angle_gamma   90.00
#
_symmetry.space_group_name_H-M   'P 1'
#
loop_
_entity.id
_entity.type
_entity.pdbx_description
1 polymer ?
#
loop_
_entity_poly.entity_id
_entity_poly.type
_entity_poly.pdbx_seq_one_letter_code
_entity_poly.pdbx_strand_id
1 'polypeptide(L)'
;MEGSGSEHCLDVIRSHVDRKLVDHLKGVEKRALEKFERMNVPWKELFGFEKKTLRQFLSLIATSHDLGKATKYFQTYLDQGKGHPQKKNHSLLSALFFFHKSQGLPSKLRIFGFEIVRRHHGTFEGFLSEVNEIFLEDQLKSIPRDFLEKNGLGDFKLKETVQEVQRCMDEFSIFGDKNIADYFLLHIFMSILVSSDREDVVLRENPLPPLPPYDLTKIESYLSRMERKSKIDELRDAFQREIKEYKLESPGVYAISAPTGIGKTIGNLIFAGKLVSDKTTIIYSLPFINIIEQTVERIQDIFETNDPFFVMPFHHLAEQKFSEEYSEVEDLLIDLWHSRIVVTTFVSLLESLITFKKIPFFYKLPNSVLILDEVQAIPYEYWAIVENVLEFLSKLGTTIVLSTATKPALLKDAKEVLANKSFYFSKLNRVALRVENEMTFNEFKEFIEEKLKDGKKTLIITNTIREAEEVYDSLKEMGLGICFLSSRVVPKDRSKRIKKISEYDVCVSTQVVEAGVDISFERVIRDIAPIDSIVQASGRCNRHFEHERGEVIVVPVKDDRGIFFSKYVYGTFLTEVSKSFLERRKFMEEKDFLGMVEAYFEEIRRLGDPDKKDLLRHFRDLNFSKLKEFQLIAPEPTVPFLVLVDEGAESVYETFREEWEKISEKKSGKWEKFNLAKVFFKKLTPYIVNARVESDESYPEIFLGMIVIPKNLLRNWYDPIKGLRTKSSKEVVI
;
A
#
# COMPACT_ATOMS: atom_id res chain seq x y z
N MET A 1 -24.63 -36.55 -53.22
CA MET A 1 -24.38 -35.23 -52.61
C MET A 1 -24.56 -35.43 -51.12
N GLU A 2 -23.66 -36.02 -50.32
CA GLU A 2 -22.21 -35.85 -50.20
C GLU A 2 -21.74 -34.39 -50.29
N GLY A 3 -21.32 -33.86 -49.14
CA GLY A 3 -20.35 -32.78 -49.02
C GLY A 3 -20.89 -31.38 -48.67
N SER A 4 -20.99 -31.06 -47.36
CA SER A 4 -20.62 -29.75 -46.75
C SER A 4 -21.14 -29.72 -45.31
N GLY A 5 -20.33 -30.09 -44.31
CA GLY A 5 -19.65 -29.08 -43.50
C GLY A 5 -19.79 -29.44 -42.02
N SER A 6 -18.97 -30.38 -41.55
CA SER A 6 -18.73 -30.55 -40.12
C SER A 6 -17.95 -29.33 -39.63
N GLU A 7 -18.64 -28.28 -39.20
CA GLU A 7 -18.01 -27.29 -38.33
C GLU A 7 -17.50 -28.05 -37.11
N HIS A 8 -16.18 -28.04 -36.89
CA HIS A 8 -15.59 -28.75 -35.78
C HIS A 8 -16.19 -28.23 -34.48
N CYS A 9 -16.69 -29.12 -33.61
CA CYS A 9 -17.30 -28.78 -32.32
C CYS A 9 -16.43 -27.85 -31.43
N LEU A 10 -15.12 -27.79 -31.70
CA LEU A 10 -14.17 -26.84 -31.09
C LEU A 10 -14.45 -25.37 -31.41
N ASP A 11 -14.99 -25.06 -32.59
CA ASP A 11 -15.21 -23.68 -33.06
C ASP A 11 -16.37 -22.98 -32.34
N VAL A 12 -17.20 -23.73 -31.63
CA VAL A 12 -18.40 -23.24 -30.95
C VAL A 12 -18.19 -23.01 -29.44
N ILE A 13 -17.17 -23.63 -28.84
CA ILE A 13 -16.92 -23.55 -27.39
C ILE A 13 -16.23 -22.22 -27.06
N ARG A 14 -16.86 -21.44 -26.19
CA ARG A 14 -16.45 -20.09 -25.82
C ARG A 14 -15.91 -20.02 -24.38
N SER A 15 -14.87 -19.21 -24.16
CA SER A 15 -14.46 -18.82 -22.81
C SER A 15 -15.27 -17.63 -22.30
N HIS A 16 -15.62 -16.71 -23.22
CA HIS A 16 -16.40 -15.49 -23.00
C HIS A 16 -17.31 -15.25 -24.21
N VAL A 17 -18.31 -14.37 -24.08
CA VAL A 17 -19.35 -14.13 -25.11
C VAL A 17 -18.77 -13.99 -26.53
N ASP A 18 -17.67 -13.25 -26.67
CA ASP A 18 -17.01 -12.96 -27.94
C ASP A 18 -15.59 -13.58 -28.06
N ARG A 19 -15.27 -14.63 -27.30
CA ARG A 19 -13.93 -15.25 -27.29
C ARG A 19 -14.02 -16.77 -27.30
N LYS A 20 -13.48 -17.41 -28.35
CA LYS A 20 -13.33 -18.88 -28.42
C LYS A 20 -12.39 -19.37 -27.32
N LEU A 21 -12.72 -20.52 -26.71
CA LEU A 21 -11.92 -21.08 -25.62
C LEU A 21 -10.50 -21.44 -26.07
N VAL A 22 -10.32 -22.00 -27.27
CA VAL A 22 -9.00 -22.37 -27.78
C VAL A 22 -8.10 -21.16 -28.00
N ASP A 23 -8.66 -20.07 -28.53
CA ASP A 23 -7.90 -18.84 -28.77
C ASP A 23 -7.53 -18.14 -27.46
N HIS A 24 -8.44 -18.16 -26.48
CA HIS A 24 -8.18 -17.69 -25.12
C HIS A 24 -7.03 -18.47 -24.46
N LEU A 25 -7.09 -19.81 -24.45
CA LEU A 25 -6.04 -20.61 -23.81
C LEU A 25 -4.66 -20.36 -24.44
N LYS A 26 -4.60 -20.20 -25.77
CA LYS A 26 -3.37 -19.86 -26.49
C LYS A 26 -2.88 -18.44 -26.21
N GLY A 27 -3.79 -17.46 -26.15
CA GLY A 27 -3.45 -16.07 -25.86
C GLY A 27 -2.93 -15.91 -24.42
N VAL A 28 -3.59 -16.54 -23.45
CA VAL A 28 -3.13 -16.62 -22.06
C VAL A 28 -1.76 -17.29 -21.95
N GLU A 29 -1.56 -18.45 -22.61
CA GLU A 29 -0.25 -19.13 -22.63
C GLU A 29 0.85 -18.24 -23.19
N LYS A 30 0.61 -17.60 -24.34
CA LYS A 30 1.57 -16.71 -24.99
C LYS A 30 1.96 -15.57 -24.04
N ARG A 31 0.99 -14.85 -23.47
CA ARG A 31 1.22 -13.74 -22.53
C ARG A 31 1.94 -14.20 -21.26
N ALA A 32 1.56 -15.36 -20.73
CA ALA A 32 2.18 -15.93 -19.55
C ALA A 32 3.67 -16.26 -19.79
N LEU A 33 3.97 -16.93 -20.90
CA LEU A 33 5.35 -17.25 -21.28
C LEU A 33 6.18 -15.98 -21.56
N GLU A 34 5.60 -14.97 -22.21
CA GLU A 34 6.28 -13.69 -22.42
C GLU A 34 6.66 -13.01 -21.11
N LYS A 35 5.79 -13.04 -20.08
CA LYS A 35 6.09 -12.51 -18.75
C LYS A 35 7.19 -13.31 -18.06
N PHE A 36 7.08 -14.63 -18.08
CA PHE A 36 8.07 -15.52 -17.46
C PHE A 36 9.47 -15.39 -18.07
N GLU A 37 9.56 -15.25 -19.39
CA GLU A 37 10.85 -15.10 -20.07
C GLU A 37 11.52 -13.74 -19.84
N ARG A 38 10.74 -12.71 -19.47
CA ARG A 38 11.29 -11.40 -19.09
C ARG A 38 11.94 -11.40 -17.71
N MET A 39 11.60 -12.36 -16.85
CA MET A 39 12.15 -12.46 -15.49
C MET A 39 13.57 -13.05 -15.53
N ASN A 40 14.51 -12.30 -14.96
CA ASN A 40 15.85 -12.77 -14.68
C ASN A 40 15.94 -13.22 -13.22
N VAL A 41 15.45 -14.44 -12.97
CA VAL A 41 15.38 -15.06 -11.64
C VAL A 41 16.25 -16.32 -11.62
N PRO A 42 17.07 -16.54 -10.57
CA PRO A 42 17.86 -17.77 -10.42
C PRO A 42 16.98 -18.94 -9.96
N TRP A 43 16.14 -19.45 -10.87
CA TRP A 43 15.08 -20.42 -10.59
C TRP A 43 15.55 -21.70 -9.87
N LYS A 44 16.68 -22.26 -10.32
CA LYS A 44 17.23 -23.49 -9.75
C LYS A 44 17.74 -23.29 -8.33
N GLU A 45 18.42 -22.19 -8.08
CA GLU A 45 19.03 -21.89 -6.78
C GLU A 45 17.98 -21.54 -5.74
N LEU A 46 16.95 -20.79 -6.12
CA LEU A 46 15.91 -20.34 -5.18
C LEU A 46 14.80 -21.35 -4.95
N PHE A 47 14.39 -22.08 -5.99
CA PHE A 47 13.22 -22.94 -5.92
C PHE A 47 13.52 -24.43 -6.17
N GLY A 48 14.77 -24.78 -6.51
CA GLY A 48 15.15 -26.17 -6.79
C GLY A 48 14.67 -26.70 -8.14
N PHE A 49 14.12 -25.86 -9.01
CA PHE A 49 13.58 -26.27 -10.32
C PHE A 49 14.32 -25.61 -11.48
N GLU A 50 14.60 -26.40 -12.51
CA GLU A 50 15.15 -25.90 -13.77
C GLU A 50 14.14 -24.97 -14.47
N LYS A 51 14.64 -23.88 -15.09
CA LYS A 51 13.80 -22.92 -15.83
C LYS A 51 12.93 -23.61 -16.90
N LYS A 52 13.47 -24.65 -17.56
CA LYS A 52 12.74 -25.46 -18.56
C LYS A 52 11.53 -26.17 -17.95
N THR A 53 11.67 -26.76 -16.76
CA THR A 53 10.58 -27.45 -16.05
C THR A 53 9.50 -26.45 -15.65
N LEU A 54 9.90 -25.28 -15.14
CA LEU A 54 8.98 -24.20 -14.77
C LEU A 54 8.25 -23.59 -15.97
N ARG A 55 8.92 -23.51 -17.14
CA ARG A 55 8.29 -23.10 -18.40
C ARG A 55 7.21 -24.10 -18.84
N GLN A 56 7.50 -25.39 -18.75
CA GLN A 56 6.50 -26.45 -19.04
C GLN A 56 5.33 -26.39 -18.05
N PHE A 57 5.63 -26.20 -16.77
CA PHE A 57 4.62 -26.00 -15.72
C PHE A 57 3.70 -24.81 -16.03
N LEU A 58 4.27 -23.66 -16.42
CA LEU A 58 3.50 -22.47 -16.80
C LEU A 58 2.57 -22.71 -17.99
N SER A 59 3.10 -23.35 -19.04
CA SER A 59 2.33 -23.72 -20.23
C SER A 59 1.15 -24.63 -19.86
N LEU A 60 1.37 -25.62 -18.99
CA LEU A 60 0.30 -26.52 -18.55
C LEU A 60 -0.77 -25.81 -17.72
N ILE A 61 -0.42 -24.93 -16.76
CA ILE A 61 -1.43 -24.18 -16.01
C ILE A 61 -2.20 -23.23 -16.93
N ALA A 62 -1.53 -22.53 -17.84
CA ALA A 62 -2.17 -21.56 -18.75
C ALA A 62 -3.11 -22.25 -19.74
N THR A 63 -2.72 -23.39 -20.31
CA THR A 63 -3.56 -24.13 -21.26
C THR A 63 -4.64 -24.99 -20.61
N SER A 64 -4.63 -25.11 -19.28
CA SER A 64 -5.60 -25.93 -18.54
C SER A 64 -6.59 -25.14 -17.70
N HIS A 65 -6.29 -23.88 -17.33
CA HIS A 65 -7.02 -23.15 -16.29
C HIS A 65 -8.54 -23.05 -16.51
N ASP A 66 -8.94 -23.00 -17.79
CA ASP A 66 -10.29 -22.76 -18.25
C ASP A 66 -10.91 -23.94 -19.01
N LEU A 67 -10.25 -25.10 -19.08
CA LEU A 67 -10.74 -26.24 -19.87
C LEU A 67 -12.14 -26.72 -19.42
N GLY A 68 -12.48 -26.56 -18.15
CA GLY A 68 -13.81 -26.85 -17.60
C GLY A 68 -14.93 -25.94 -18.13
N LYS A 69 -14.60 -24.83 -18.82
CA LYS A 69 -15.60 -23.98 -19.51
C LYS A 69 -16.24 -24.71 -20.69
N ALA A 70 -15.67 -25.82 -21.16
CA ALA A 70 -16.26 -26.67 -22.21
C ALA A 70 -17.53 -27.42 -21.76
N THR A 71 -17.92 -27.34 -20.49
CA THR A 71 -19.16 -27.94 -19.98
C THR A 71 -20.39 -27.26 -20.57
N LYS A 72 -21.44 -28.04 -20.87
CA LYS A 72 -22.72 -27.47 -21.34
C LYS A 72 -23.30 -26.47 -20.35
N TYR A 73 -23.08 -26.68 -19.05
CA TYR A 73 -23.55 -25.78 -17.99
C TYR A 73 -22.90 -24.39 -18.06
N PHE A 74 -21.60 -24.32 -18.33
CA PHE A 74 -20.90 -23.04 -18.49
C PHE A 74 -21.30 -22.35 -19.80
N GLN A 75 -21.38 -23.09 -20.91
CA GLN A 75 -21.83 -22.53 -22.19
C GLN A 75 -23.26 -21.97 -22.10
N THR A 76 -24.18 -22.70 -21.44
CA THR A 76 -25.55 -22.21 -21.19
C THR A 76 -25.56 -20.94 -20.34
N TYR A 77 -24.67 -20.84 -19.35
CA TYR A 77 -24.53 -19.65 -18.52
C TYR A 77 -24.05 -18.42 -19.31
N LEU A 78 -23.10 -18.60 -20.24
CA LEU A 78 -22.66 -17.53 -21.13
C LEU A 78 -23.82 -16.99 -21.99
N ASP A 79 -24.69 -17.86 -22.48
CA ASP A 79 -25.83 -17.46 -23.34
C ASP A 79 -26.99 -16.83 -22.57
N GLN A 80 -27.33 -17.37 -21.39
CA GLN A 80 -28.56 -17.03 -20.69
C GLN A 80 -28.35 -16.08 -19.50
N GLY A 81 -27.10 -15.84 -19.10
CA GLY A 81 -26.73 -15.09 -17.89
C GLY A 81 -27.20 -15.74 -16.57
N LYS A 82 -27.84 -16.92 -16.64
CA LYS A 82 -28.42 -17.65 -15.51
C LYS A 82 -27.93 -19.10 -15.55
N GLY A 83 -27.68 -19.67 -14.37
CA GLY A 83 -27.23 -21.06 -14.25
C GLY A 83 -27.03 -21.46 -12.80
N HIS A 84 -27.07 -22.77 -12.52
CA HIS A 84 -26.86 -23.30 -11.18
C HIS A 84 -25.44 -22.94 -10.68
N PRO A 85 -25.28 -22.20 -9.57
CA PRO A 85 -24.00 -21.61 -9.15
C PRO A 85 -22.84 -22.61 -9.08
N GLN A 86 -23.10 -23.83 -8.61
CA GLN A 86 -22.08 -24.87 -8.47
C GLN A 86 -21.82 -25.62 -9.79
N LYS A 87 -22.83 -25.81 -10.66
CA LYS A 87 -22.63 -26.53 -11.93
C LYS A 87 -21.92 -25.69 -12.99
N LYS A 88 -22.01 -24.36 -12.89
CA LYS A 88 -21.27 -23.44 -13.75
C LYS A 88 -19.82 -23.22 -13.30
N ASN A 89 -19.42 -23.68 -12.11
CA ASN A 89 -18.04 -23.50 -11.67
C ASN A 89 -17.12 -24.46 -12.44
N HIS A 90 -16.22 -23.90 -13.25
CA HIS A 90 -15.32 -24.66 -14.12
C HIS A 90 -13.94 -24.93 -13.50
N SER A 91 -13.57 -24.20 -12.45
CA SER A 91 -12.20 -24.15 -11.91
C SER A 91 -11.71 -25.50 -11.38
N LEU A 92 -12.55 -26.23 -10.63
CA LEU A 92 -12.17 -27.52 -10.05
C LEU A 92 -11.95 -28.60 -11.12
N LEU A 93 -12.85 -28.69 -12.11
CA LEU A 93 -12.69 -29.64 -13.21
C LEU A 93 -11.45 -29.32 -14.06
N SER A 94 -11.19 -28.03 -14.29
CA SER A 94 -9.97 -27.55 -14.96
C SER A 94 -8.70 -27.94 -14.22
N ALA A 95 -8.72 -27.86 -12.88
CA ALA A 95 -7.60 -28.25 -12.03
C ALA A 95 -7.32 -29.76 -12.10
N LEU A 96 -8.36 -30.58 -12.16
CA LEU A 96 -8.22 -32.03 -12.35
C LEU A 96 -7.65 -32.37 -13.72
N PHE A 97 -8.08 -31.68 -14.79
CA PHE A 97 -7.47 -31.82 -16.11
C PHE A 97 -6.00 -31.43 -16.13
N PHE A 98 -5.63 -30.33 -15.46
CA PHE A 98 -4.23 -29.97 -15.26
C PHE A 98 -3.45 -31.09 -14.56
N PHE A 99 -4.00 -31.65 -13.47
CA PHE A 99 -3.32 -32.68 -12.68
C PHE A 99 -3.07 -33.96 -13.50
N HIS A 100 -4.03 -34.36 -14.34
CA HIS A 100 -3.88 -35.46 -15.31
C HIS A 100 -2.79 -35.16 -16.35
N LYS A 101 -2.77 -33.95 -16.90
CA LYS A 101 -1.79 -33.56 -17.94
C LYS A 101 -0.38 -33.34 -17.41
N SER A 102 -0.20 -33.27 -16.08
CA SER A 102 1.06 -32.91 -15.42
C SER A 102 1.85 -34.10 -14.85
N GLN A 103 1.54 -35.34 -15.23
CA GLN A 103 2.23 -36.56 -14.75
C GLN A 103 3.75 -36.54 -14.93
N GLY A 104 4.28 -35.77 -15.89
CA GLY A 104 5.72 -35.58 -16.11
C GLY A 104 6.40 -34.53 -15.22
N LEU A 105 5.65 -33.82 -14.37
CA LEU A 105 6.18 -32.80 -13.47
C LEU A 105 6.46 -33.35 -12.06
N PRO A 106 7.41 -32.76 -11.31
CA PRO A 106 7.59 -33.06 -9.89
C PRO A 106 6.29 -32.92 -9.09
N SER A 107 6.04 -33.83 -8.14
CA SER A 107 4.81 -33.87 -7.35
C SER A 107 4.44 -32.53 -6.71
N LYS A 108 5.43 -31.78 -6.18
CA LYS A 108 5.22 -30.43 -5.63
C LYS A 108 4.61 -29.47 -6.65
N LEU A 109 5.12 -29.44 -7.89
CA LEU A 109 4.58 -28.59 -8.96
C LEU A 109 3.19 -29.05 -9.40
N ARG A 110 2.91 -30.36 -9.41
CA ARG A 110 1.57 -30.88 -9.70
C ARG A 110 0.53 -30.37 -8.69
N ILE A 111 0.86 -30.35 -7.40
CA ILE A 111 -0.02 -29.83 -6.35
C ILE A 111 -0.17 -28.31 -6.46
N PHE A 112 0.93 -27.59 -6.69
CA PHE A 112 0.89 -26.13 -6.82
C PHE A 112 0.06 -25.70 -8.03
N GLY A 113 0.23 -26.35 -9.18
CA GLY A 113 -0.56 -26.04 -10.37
C GLY A 113 -2.03 -26.41 -10.21
N PHE A 114 -2.34 -27.51 -9.52
CA PHE A 114 -3.72 -27.84 -9.17
C PHE A 114 -4.38 -26.71 -8.38
N GLU A 115 -3.74 -26.23 -7.31
CA GLU A 115 -4.31 -25.13 -6.51
C GLU A 115 -4.33 -23.78 -7.26
N ILE A 116 -3.29 -23.45 -8.04
CA ILE A 116 -3.28 -22.24 -8.88
C ILE A 116 -4.46 -22.26 -9.86
N VAL A 117 -4.67 -23.36 -10.59
CA VAL A 117 -5.80 -23.50 -11.52
C VAL A 117 -7.13 -23.52 -10.76
N ARG A 118 -7.25 -24.23 -9.65
CA ARG A 118 -8.49 -24.29 -8.86
C ARG A 118 -8.90 -22.92 -8.33
N ARG A 119 -7.93 -22.06 -7.99
CA ARG A 119 -8.16 -20.79 -7.28
C ARG A 119 -8.02 -19.56 -8.16
N HIS A 120 -7.76 -19.66 -9.48
CA HIS A 120 -7.48 -18.51 -10.34
C HIS A 120 -8.58 -17.42 -10.37
N HIS A 121 -9.82 -17.73 -9.97
CA HIS A 121 -10.93 -16.78 -9.80
C HIS A 121 -11.35 -16.54 -8.34
N GLY A 122 -10.61 -17.06 -7.35
CA GLY A 122 -11.00 -17.05 -5.94
C GLY A 122 -9.83 -16.80 -4.98
N THR A 123 -10.10 -16.95 -3.69
CA THR A 123 -9.09 -16.77 -2.64
C THR A 123 -8.32 -18.06 -2.37
N PHE A 124 -7.01 -17.91 -2.16
CA PHE A 124 -6.15 -18.99 -1.69
C PHE A 124 -6.32 -19.12 -0.17
N GLU A 125 -6.83 -20.26 0.32
CA GLU A 125 -7.11 -20.46 1.75
C GLU A 125 -6.26 -21.56 2.39
N GLY A 126 -5.57 -22.36 1.58
CA GLY A 126 -4.72 -23.47 2.02
C GLY A 126 -4.89 -24.72 1.15
N PHE A 127 -4.09 -25.75 1.41
CA PHE A 127 -4.03 -27.01 0.66
C PHE A 127 -4.93 -28.12 1.20
N LEU A 128 -5.79 -27.87 2.20
CA LEU A 128 -6.55 -28.90 2.92
C LEU A 128 -8.05 -28.94 2.59
N SER A 129 -8.51 -28.22 1.56
CA SER A 129 -9.94 -28.24 1.23
C SER A 129 -10.31 -29.50 0.42
N GLU A 130 -11.24 -30.29 0.96
CA GLU A 130 -11.85 -31.44 0.28
C GLU A 130 -12.23 -31.12 -1.17
N VAL A 131 -12.02 -32.09 -2.05
CA VAL A 131 -12.47 -32.03 -3.44
C VAL A 131 -13.96 -32.40 -3.45
N ASN A 132 -14.83 -31.40 -3.54
CA ASN A 132 -16.26 -31.64 -3.60
C ASN A 132 -16.67 -32.17 -4.99
N GLU A 133 -17.02 -33.46 -5.06
CA GLU A 133 -17.32 -34.16 -6.31
C GLU A 133 -18.77 -34.04 -6.81
N ILE A 134 -19.68 -33.42 -6.04
CA ILE A 134 -21.15 -33.56 -6.19
C ILE A 134 -21.64 -33.30 -7.64
N PHE A 135 -20.94 -32.47 -8.43
CA PHE A 135 -21.32 -32.15 -9.80
C PHE A 135 -20.28 -32.49 -10.88
N LEU A 136 -19.12 -33.06 -10.51
CA LEU A 136 -18.02 -33.27 -11.45
C LEU A 136 -18.35 -34.31 -12.51
N GLU A 137 -19.06 -35.39 -12.15
CA GLU A 137 -19.50 -36.40 -13.11
C GLU A 137 -20.47 -35.82 -14.15
N ASP A 138 -21.45 -35.03 -13.71
CA ASP A 138 -22.41 -34.34 -14.58
C ASP A 138 -21.69 -33.37 -15.53
N GLN A 139 -20.74 -32.60 -14.99
CA GLN A 139 -19.95 -31.65 -15.78
C GLN A 139 -19.13 -32.39 -16.84
N LEU A 140 -18.38 -33.42 -16.46
CA LEU A 140 -17.54 -34.19 -17.38
C LEU A 140 -18.36 -34.83 -18.51
N LYS A 141 -19.49 -35.46 -18.19
CA LYS A 141 -20.40 -36.08 -19.19
C LYS A 141 -20.97 -35.05 -20.17
N SER A 142 -21.03 -33.78 -19.80
CA SER A 142 -21.55 -32.69 -20.63
C SER A 142 -20.52 -32.12 -21.62
N ILE A 143 -19.24 -32.51 -21.53
CA ILE A 143 -18.18 -32.04 -22.43
C ILE A 143 -18.17 -32.91 -23.70
N PRO A 144 -18.07 -32.32 -24.91
CA PRO A 144 -17.94 -33.08 -26.15
C PRO A 144 -16.71 -33.99 -26.15
N ARG A 145 -16.87 -35.24 -26.58
CA ARG A 145 -15.77 -36.24 -26.59
C ARG A 145 -14.59 -35.81 -27.46
N ASP A 146 -14.86 -35.28 -28.65
CA ASP A 146 -13.82 -34.76 -29.56
C ASP A 146 -13.01 -33.62 -28.92
N PHE A 147 -13.63 -32.82 -28.04
CA PHE A 147 -12.91 -31.79 -27.28
C PHE A 147 -11.94 -32.40 -26.29
N LEU A 148 -12.35 -33.45 -25.56
CA LEU A 148 -11.48 -34.16 -24.62
C LEU A 148 -10.30 -34.81 -25.36
N GLU A 149 -10.56 -35.52 -26.46
CA GLU A 149 -9.51 -36.21 -27.22
C GLU A 149 -8.47 -35.22 -27.79
N LYS A 150 -8.91 -34.13 -28.40
CA LYS A 150 -8.00 -33.10 -28.97
C LYS A 150 -7.17 -32.35 -27.93
N ASN A 151 -7.61 -32.32 -26.67
CA ASN A 151 -6.89 -31.67 -25.57
C ASN A 151 -6.05 -32.62 -24.71
N GLY A 152 -5.93 -33.89 -25.12
CA GLY A 152 -5.16 -34.92 -24.41
C GLY A 152 -5.86 -35.43 -23.15
N LEU A 153 -7.19 -35.48 -23.15
CA LEU A 153 -8.04 -35.93 -22.04
C LEU A 153 -8.91 -37.14 -22.42
N GLY A 154 -8.61 -37.82 -23.53
CA GLY A 154 -9.41 -38.96 -24.01
C GLY A 154 -9.40 -40.18 -23.08
N ASP A 155 -8.34 -40.32 -22.28
CA ASP A 155 -8.15 -41.36 -21.26
C ASP A 155 -8.40 -40.85 -19.83
N PHE A 156 -8.90 -39.63 -19.68
CA PHE A 156 -9.13 -39.01 -18.37
C PHE A 156 -10.15 -39.79 -17.54
N LYS A 157 -9.78 -40.15 -16.31
CA LYS A 157 -10.64 -40.85 -15.37
C LYS A 157 -10.82 -40.03 -14.09
N LEU A 158 -12.04 -39.52 -13.90
CA LEU A 158 -12.36 -38.61 -12.81
C LEU A 158 -12.05 -39.20 -11.43
N LYS A 159 -12.61 -40.38 -11.11
CA LYS A 159 -12.47 -40.98 -9.76
C LYS A 159 -11.02 -41.31 -9.42
N GLU A 160 -10.28 -41.88 -10.36
CA GLU A 160 -8.85 -42.19 -10.18
C GLU A 160 -8.03 -40.91 -9.98
N THR A 161 -8.31 -39.86 -10.76
CA THR A 161 -7.61 -38.57 -10.64
C THR A 161 -7.89 -37.89 -9.31
N VAL A 162 -9.14 -37.87 -8.85
CA VAL A 162 -9.48 -37.23 -7.56
C VAL A 162 -8.81 -37.98 -6.40
N GLN A 163 -8.82 -39.31 -6.42
CA GLN A 163 -8.10 -40.11 -5.43
C GLN A 163 -6.60 -39.84 -5.44
N GLU A 164 -5.98 -39.73 -6.62
CA GLU A 164 -4.56 -39.41 -6.74
C GLU A 164 -4.23 -38.00 -6.21
N VAL A 165 -5.06 -37.00 -6.54
CA VAL A 165 -4.93 -35.63 -6.03
C VAL A 165 -5.01 -35.62 -4.51
N GLN A 166 -6.03 -36.25 -3.94
CA GLN A 166 -6.21 -36.29 -2.48
C GLN A 166 -5.00 -36.94 -1.80
N ARG A 167 -4.54 -38.09 -2.31
CA ARG A 167 -3.34 -38.76 -1.82
C ARG A 167 -2.11 -37.85 -1.87
N CYS A 168 -1.86 -37.18 -2.99
CA CYS A 168 -0.71 -36.30 -3.14
C CYS A 168 -0.81 -35.07 -2.21
N MET A 169 -2.01 -34.51 -2.03
CA MET A 169 -2.25 -33.39 -1.12
C MET A 169 -2.02 -33.79 0.34
N ASP A 170 -2.49 -34.98 0.75
CA ASP A 170 -2.27 -35.52 2.09
C ASP A 170 -0.78 -35.78 2.33
N GLU A 171 -0.09 -36.42 1.38
CA GLU A 171 1.36 -36.64 1.43
C GLU A 171 2.13 -35.32 1.55
N PHE A 172 1.78 -34.31 0.76
CA PHE A 172 2.42 -32.99 0.83
C PHE A 172 2.09 -32.23 2.11
N SER A 173 0.91 -32.42 2.67
CA SER A 173 0.54 -31.79 3.93
C SER A 173 1.36 -32.34 5.10
N ILE A 174 1.58 -33.66 5.13
CA ILE A 174 2.24 -34.38 6.22
C ILE A 174 3.77 -34.36 6.07
N PHE A 175 4.27 -34.60 4.86
CA PHE A 175 5.70 -34.82 4.60
C PHE A 175 6.33 -33.77 3.67
N GLY A 176 5.54 -32.85 3.13
CA GLY A 176 6.04 -31.82 2.22
C GLY A 176 6.94 -30.83 2.94
N ASP A 177 8.15 -30.66 2.42
CA ASP A 177 9.03 -29.58 2.83
C ASP A 177 8.49 -28.25 2.28
N LYS A 178 7.88 -27.46 3.17
CA LYS A 178 7.29 -26.15 2.88
C LYS A 178 8.21 -25.06 3.39
N ASN A 179 8.44 -24.05 2.56
CA ASN A 179 9.29 -22.93 2.94
C ASN A 179 8.84 -21.62 2.28
N ILE A 180 9.54 -20.53 2.60
CA ILE A 180 9.22 -19.21 2.06
C ILE A 180 9.36 -19.15 0.53
N ALA A 181 10.27 -19.92 -0.08
CA ALA A 181 10.41 -19.96 -1.53
C ALA A 181 9.16 -20.54 -2.19
N ASP A 182 8.53 -21.54 -1.58
CA ASP A 182 7.26 -22.10 -2.07
C ASP A 182 6.14 -21.04 -2.11
N TYR A 183 6.05 -20.18 -1.09
CA TYR A 183 5.10 -19.06 -1.05
C TYR A 183 5.30 -18.12 -2.25
N PHE A 184 6.53 -17.69 -2.49
CA PHE A 184 6.85 -16.80 -3.59
C PHE A 184 6.67 -17.45 -4.95
N LEU A 185 6.97 -18.75 -5.08
CA LEU A 185 6.72 -19.51 -6.30
C LEU A 185 5.22 -19.51 -6.64
N LEU A 186 4.37 -19.87 -5.68
CA LEU A 186 2.92 -19.81 -5.85
C LEU A 186 2.45 -18.41 -6.24
N HIS A 187 2.96 -17.37 -5.57
CA HIS A 187 2.55 -15.99 -5.81
C HIS A 187 2.90 -15.53 -7.22
N ILE A 188 4.12 -15.82 -7.69
CA ILE A 188 4.58 -15.47 -9.04
C ILE A 188 3.71 -16.14 -10.09
N PHE A 189 3.53 -17.46 -10.01
CA PHE A 189 2.80 -18.20 -11.04
C PHE A 189 1.30 -17.88 -11.05
N MET A 190 0.71 -17.68 -9.86
CA MET A 190 -0.65 -17.19 -9.73
C MET A 190 -0.80 -15.78 -10.33
N SER A 191 0.15 -14.89 -10.08
CA SER A 191 0.17 -13.54 -10.66
C SER A 191 0.28 -13.55 -12.18
N ILE A 192 1.17 -14.38 -12.73
CA ILE A 192 1.32 -14.53 -14.19
C ILE A 192 0.02 -15.06 -14.79
N LEU A 193 -0.61 -16.08 -14.20
CA LEU A 193 -1.85 -16.66 -14.74
C LEU A 193 -3.00 -15.66 -14.69
N VAL A 194 -3.29 -15.08 -13.51
CA VAL A 194 -4.43 -14.16 -13.31
C VAL A 194 -4.26 -12.89 -14.16
N SER A 195 -3.05 -12.34 -14.25
CA SER A 195 -2.81 -11.17 -15.11
C SER A 195 -2.98 -11.51 -16.59
N SER A 196 -2.50 -12.67 -17.04
CA SER A 196 -2.57 -13.07 -18.45
C SER A 196 -3.99 -13.42 -18.89
N ASP A 197 -4.78 -14.05 -18.02
CA ASP A 197 -6.21 -14.31 -18.23
C ASP A 197 -6.97 -13.00 -18.44
N ARG A 198 -6.80 -12.03 -17.52
CA ARG A 198 -7.45 -10.72 -17.65
C ARG A 198 -6.98 -9.93 -18.87
N GLU A 199 -5.69 -9.95 -19.17
CA GLU A 199 -5.14 -9.29 -20.36
C GLU A 199 -5.68 -9.89 -21.66
N ASP A 200 -5.86 -11.21 -21.77
CA ASP A 200 -6.45 -11.82 -22.97
C ASP A 200 -7.90 -11.38 -23.17
N VAL A 201 -8.71 -11.41 -22.11
CA VAL A 201 -10.13 -11.03 -22.19
C VAL A 201 -10.29 -9.57 -22.63
N VAL A 202 -9.49 -8.67 -22.05
CA VAL A 202 -9.61 -7.23 -22.22
C VAL A 202 -8.87 -6.74 -23.47
N LEU A 203 -7.62 -7.16 -23.67
CA LEU A 203 -6.77 -6.67 -24.77
C LEU A 203 -6.88 -7.54 -26.04
N ARG A 204 -7.31 -8.80 -25.91
CA ARG A 204 -7.41 -9.78 -27.01
C ARG A 204 -6.08 -9.97 -27.73
N GLU A 205 -5.93 -9.46 -28.95
CA GLU A 205 -4.68 -9.53 -29.71
C GLU A 205 -3.77 -8.32 -29.49
N ASN A 206 -4.30 -7.25 -28.89
CA ASN A 206 -3.53 -6.03 -28.64
C ASN A 206 -2.49 -6.26 -27.53
N PRO A 207 -1.27 -5.75 -27.69
CA PRO A 207 -0.27 -5.78 -26.61
C PRO A 207 -0.66 -4.78 -25.51
N LEU A 208 -0.02 -4.93 -24.35
CA LEU A 208 -0.01 -3.84 -23.37
C LEU A 208 0.69 -2.61 -23.98
N PRO A 209 0.22 -1.39 -23.66
CA PRO A 209 0.91 -0.18 -24.07
C PRO A 209 2.38 -0.18 -23.62
N PRO A 210 3.31 0.35 -24.43
CA PRO A 210 4.69 0.51 -23.99
C PRO A 210 4.77 1.61 -22.91
N LEU A 211 5.59 1.40 -21.89
CA LEU A 211 5.83 2.42 -20.86
C LEU A 211 6.81 3.47 -21.37
N PRO A 212 6.59 4.78 -21.13
CA PRO A 212 7.52 5.82 -21.52
C PRO A 212 8.91 5.61 -20.89
N PRO A 213 10.01 6.02 -21.57
CA PRO A 213 11.36 5.85 -21.06
C PRO A 213 11.62 6.72 -19.84
N TYR A 214 12.54 6.27 -18.97
CA TYR A 214 12.99 7.05 -17.82
C TYR A 214 14.24 7.86 -18.20
N ASP A 215 14.08 9.17 -18.36
CA ASP A 215 15.16 10.06 -18.79
C ASP A 215 15.77 10.81 -17.61
N LEU A 216 16.97 10.40 -17.18
CA LEU A 216 17.72 11.05 -16.10
C LEU A 216 18.05 12.52 -16.39
N THR A 217 18.14 12.93 -17.67
CA THR A 217 18.46 14.31 -18.04
C THR A 217 17.34 15.30 -17.69
N LYS A 218 16.10 14.82 -17.54
CA LYS A 218 14.98 15.62 -17.02
C LYS A 218 15.21 16.04 -15.57
N ILE A 219 15.75 15.14 -14.75
CA ILE A 219 16.13 15.46 -13.37
C ILE A 219 17.23 16.52 -13.37
N GLU A 220 18.26 16.37 -14.20
CA GLU A 220 19.35 17.34 -14.29
C GLU A 220 18.86 18.72 -14.73
N SER A 221 17.98 18.75 -15.73
CA SER A 221 17.34 19.97 -16.21
C SER A 221 16.51 20.63 -15.12
N TYR A 222 15.70 19.87 -14.39
CA TYR A 222 14.91 20.37 -13.26
C TYR A 222 15.82 20.99 -12.18
N LEU A 223 16.89 20.29 -11.80
CA LEU A 223 17.85 20.76 -10.80
C LEU A 223 18.57 22.05 -11.23
N SER A 224 18.87 22.21 -12.52
CA SER A 224 19.53 23.41 -13.06
C SER A 224 18.65 24.67 -13.03
N ARG A 225 17.32 24.51 -13.03
CA ARG A 225 16.35 25.62 -12.98
C ARG A 225 16.03 26.08 -11.56
N MET A 226 16.40 25.29 -10.55
CA MET A 226 16.16 25.66 -9.16
C MET A 226 17.11 26.79 -8.75
N GLU A 227 16.56 27.92 -8.27
CA GLU A 227 17.38 28.97 -7.66
C GLU A 227 17.98 28.46 -6.34
N ARG A 228 19.27 28.11 -6.37
CA ARG A 228 20.02 27.66 -5.18
C ARG A 228 20.79 28.83 -4.59
N LYS A 229 20.30 29.36 -3.47
CA LYS A 229 20.86 30.56 -2.83
C LYS A 229 21.26 30.34 -1.36
N SER A 230 21.01 29.16 -0.81
CA SER A 230 21.15 28.89 0.63
C SER A 230 22.19 27.82 0.96
N LYS A 231 22.72 27.80 2.19
CA LYS A 231 23.65 26.77 2.67
C LYS A 231 23.09 25.34 2.57
N ILE A 232 21.76 25.17 2.66
CA ILE A 232 21.12 23.86 2.50
C ILE A 232 21.17 23.39 1.03
N ASP A 233 21.25 24.30 0.06
CA ASP A 233 21.33 23.94 -1.35
C ASP A 233 22.69 23.37 -1.73
N GLU A 234 23.78 23.85 -1.11
CA GLU A 234 25.12 23.25 -1.25
C GLU A 234 25.15 21.81 -0.73
N LEU A 235 24.47 21.55 0.40
CA LEU A 235 24.34 20.21 0.96
C LEU A 235 23.49 19.29 0.05
N ARG A 236 22.43 19.83 -0.56
CA ARG A 236 21.61 19.12 -1.56
C ARG A 236 22.44 18.74 -2.80
N ASP A 237 23.29 19.65 -3.28
CA ASP A 237 24.20 19.38 -4.41
C ASP A 237 25.23 18.30 -4.09
N ALA A 238 25.82 18.34 -2.89
CA ALA A 238 26.73 17.30 -2.44
C ALA A 238 26.03 15.93 -2.37
N PHE A 239 24.85 15.88 -1.74
CA PHE A 239 24.05 14.67 -1.59
C PHE A 239 23.66 14.05 -2.95
N GLN A 240 23.15 14.85 -3.87
CA GLN A 240 22.74 14.39 -5.20
C GLN A 240 23.93 13.89 -6.04
N ARG A 241 25.08 14.59 -5.96
CA ARG A 241 26.31 14.19 -6.64
C ARG A 241 26.86 12.88 -6.10
N GLU A 242 26.90 12.69 -4.78
CA GLU A 242 27.35 11.44 -4.18
C GLU A 242 26.47 10.26 -4.62
N ILE A 243 25.15 10.43 -4.61
CA ILE A 243 24.22 9.43 -5.15
C ILE A 243 24.50 9.17 -6.64
N LYS A 244 24.76 10.21 -7.44
CA LYS A 244 25.07 10.09 -8.87
C LYS A 244 26.41 9.40 -9.14
N GLU A 245 27.41 9.56 -8.27
CA GLU A 245 28.73 8.94 -8.39
C GLU A 245 28.80 7.52 -7.82
N TYR A 246 27.82 7.11 -6.99
CA TYR A 246 27.75 5.76 -6.44
C TYR A 246 27.76 4.69 -7.53
N LYS A 247 28.74 3.77 -7.47
CA LYS A 247 28.88 2.67 -8.42
C LYS A 247 28.04 1.49 -7.95
N LEU A 248 27.02 1.15 -8.74
CA LEU A 248 26.13 0.05 -8.43
C LEU A 248 26.71 -1.28 -8.92
N GLU A 249 26.81 -2.27 -8.04
CA GLU A 249 27.45 -3.56 -8.34
C GLU A 249 26.44 -4.62 -8.82
N SER A 250 25.28 -4.69 -8.18
CA SER A 250 24.24 -5.69 -8.45
C SER A 250 22.88 -5.22 -7.90
N PRO A 251 21.76 -5.86 -8.28
CA PRO A 251 20.55 -5.81 -7.46
C PRO A 251 20.87 -6.19 -6.00
N GLY A 252 20.16 -5.58 -5.07
CA GLY A 252 20.45 -5.72 -3.64
C GLY A 252 19.57 -4.84 -2.78
N VAL A 253 19.90 -4.80 -1.49
CA VAL A 253 19.29 -3.89 -0.53
C VAL A 253 20.23 -2.72 -0.28
N TYR A 254 19.74 -1.51 -0.50
CA TYR A 254 20.47 -0.26 -0.35
C TYR A 254 19.77 0.65 0.65
N ALA A 255 20.53 1.43 1.41
CA ALA A 255 20.03 2.46 2.29
C ALA A 255 20.50 3.85 1.81
N ILE A 256 19.59 4.81 1.81
CA ILE A 256 19.87 6.24 1.61
C ILE A 256 19.49 6.94 2.92
N SER A 257 20.45 6.98 3.85
CA SER A 257 20.27 7.54 5.19
C SER A 257 20.68 9.02 5.23
N ALA A 258 19.72 9.94 5.19
CA ALA A 258 20.01 11.38 5.09
C ALA A 258 18.96 12.25 5.80
N PRO A 259 19.35 13.41 6.36
CA PRO A 259 18.46 14.22 7.20
C PRO A 259 17.27 14.79 6.42
N THR A 260 16.17 15.03 7.13
CA THR A 260 14.96 15.61 6.53
C THR A 260 15.25 16.99 5.92
N GLY A 261 14.84 17.18 4.66
CA GLY A 261 15.04 18.42 3.89
C GLY A 261 16.22 18.42 2.93
N ILE A 262 17.09 17.39 2.97
CA ILE A 262 18.26 17.23 2.09
C ILE A 262 17.92 16.85 0.63
N GLY A 263 16.63 16.56 0.34
CA GLY A 263 16.18 16.21 -1.00
C GLY A 263 16.17 14.70 -1.31
N LYS A 264 15.91 13.85 -0.30
CA LYS A 264 15.81 12.37 -0.44
C LYS A 264 14.96 11.93 -1.63
N THR A 265 13.79 12.53 -1.86
CA THR A 265 12.91 12.18 -2.99
C THR A 265 13.64 12.24 -4.34
N ILE A 266 14.40 13.30 -4.60
CA ILE A 266 15.18 13.42 -5.84
C ILE A 266 16.34 12.42 -5.84
N GLY A 267 17.02 12.24 -4.69
CA GLY A 267 18.07 11.24 -4.54
C GLY A 267 17.59 9.81 -4.86
N ASN A 268 16.42 9.44 -4.37
CA ASN A 268 15.77 8.16 -4.62
C ASN A 268 15.48 7.96 -6.11
N LEU A 269 15.00 9.00 -6.79
CA LEU A 269 14.75 8.98 -8.24
C LEU A 269 16.05 8.86 -9.04
N ILE A 270 17.09 9.63 -8.71
CA ILE A 270 18.42 9.51 -9.34
C ILE A 270 18.96 8.08 -9.17
N PHE A 271 18.91 7.55 -7.94
CA PHE A 271 19.39 6.21 -7.65
C PHE A 271 18.60 5.13 -8.43
N ALA A 272 17.27 5.23 -8.43
CA ALA A 272 16.41 4.31 -9.18
C ALA A 272 16.66 4.41 -10.68
N GLY A 273 16.84 5.61 -11.24
CA GLY A 273 17.11 5.81 -12.66
C GLY A 273 18.37 5.12 -13.17
N LYS A 274 19.36 4.87 -12.30
CA LYS A 274 20.56 4.08 -12.65
C LYS A 274 20.28 2.60 -12.90
N LEU A 275 19.16 2.10 -12.38
CA LEU A 275 18.73 0.71 -12.43
C LEU A 275 17.66 0.45 -13.49
N VAL A 276 17.14 1.51 -14.08
CA VAL A 276 15.96 1.44 -14.94
C VAL A 276 16.36 1.04 -16.36
N SER A 277 15.78 -0.06 -16.82
CA SER A 277 15.69 -0.45 -18.23
C SER A 277 14.29 -0.17 -18.77
N ASP A 278 14.05 -0.37 -20.06
CA ASP A 278 12.71 -0.22 -20.68
C ASP A 278 11.60 -1.03 -19.99
N LYS A 279 11.96 -2.08 -19.26
CA LYS A 279 11.03 -3.03 -18.63
C LYS A 279 10.95 -2.89 -17.10
N THR A 280 11.74 -2.00 -16.51
CA THR A 280 11.83 -1.84 -15.05
C THR A 280 10.71 -0.92 -14.56
N THR A 281 9.87 -1.44 -13.67
CA THR A 281 8.92 -0.63 -12.90
C THR A 281 9.59 -0.13 -11.62
N ILE A 282 9.37 1.14 -11.28
CA ILE A 282 9.72 1.72 -9.97
C ILE A 282 8.46 1.72 -9.11
N ILE A 283 8.51 1.08 -7.95
CA ILE A 283 7.47 1.14 -6.93
C ILE A 283 7.97 2.06 -5.84
N TYR A 284 7.36 3.24 -5.71
CA TYR A 284 7.69 4.23 -4.68
C TYR A 284 6.65 4.13 -3.57
N SER A 285 7.01 3.59 -2.42
CA SER A 285 6.10 3.37 -1.29
C SER A 285 6.34 4.37 -0.16
N LEU A 286 5.24 4.97 0.31
CA LEU A 286 5.20 5.99 1.35
C LEU A 286 4.38 5.50 2.56
N PRO A 287 4.60 6.02 3.78
CA PRO A 287 3.84 5.61 4.95
C PRO A 287 2.39 6.13 4.94
N PHE A 288 2.15 7.31 4.35
CA PHE A 288 0.88 8.01 4.45
C PHE A 288 0.33 8.46 3.09
N ILE A 289 -1.00 8.44 2.95
CA ILE A 289 -1.70 8.80 1.70
C ILE A 289 -1.55 10.29 1.36
N ASN A 290 -1.54 11.17 2.36
CA ASN A 290 -1.45 12.62 2.18
C ASN A 290 -0.17 13.09 1.48
N ILE A 291 0.89 12.26 1.47
CA ILE A 291 2.17 12.57 0.83
C ILE A 291 2.23 12.03 -0.60
N ILE A 292 1.32 11.11 -0.98
CA ILE A 292 1.33 10.51 -2.32
C ILE A 292 1.11 11.56 -3.39
N GLU A 293 0.03 12.35 -3.29
CA GLU A 293 -0.30 13.36 -4.30
C GLU A 293 0.84 14.38 -4.47
N GLN A 294 1.39 14.87 -3.37
CA GLN A 294 2.55 15.78 -3.39
C GLN A 294 3.77 15.15 -4.06
N THR A 295 4.02 13.86 -3.83
CA THR A 295 5.14 13.13 -4.44
C THR A 295 4.91 12.92 -5.93
N VAL A 296 3.67 12.61 -6.33
CA VAL A 296 3.27 12.46 -7.73
C VAL A 296 3.42 13.78 -8.47
N GLU A 297 2.85 14.88 -7.96
CA GLU A 297 3.00 16.23 -8.53
C GLU A 297 4.48 16.59 -8.70
N ARG A 298 5.31 16.31 -7.68
CA ARG A 298 6.75 16.55 -7.76
C ARG A 298 7.44 15.72 -8.83
N ILE A 299 7.05 14.46 -9.03
CA ILE A 299 7.57 13.61 -10.11
C ILE A 299 7.11 14.15 -11.47
N GLN A 300 5.84 14.57 -11.61
CA GLN A 300 5.29 15.16 -12.82
C GLN A 300 6.05 16.44 -13.21
N ASP A 301 6.35 17.31 -12.25
CA ASP A 301 7.15 18.51 -12.44
C ASP A 301 8.59 18.21 -12.89
N ILE A 302 9.23 17.20 -12.27
CA ILE A 302 10.61 16.79 -12.59
C ILE A 302 10.70 16.25 -14.03
N PHE A 303 9.74 15.43 -14.43
CA PHE A 303 9.75 14.76 -15.74
C PHE A 303 8.95 15.48 -16.81
N GLU A 304 8.30 16.60 -16.47
CA GLU A 304 7.48 17.43 -17.35
C GLU A 304 6.37 16.62 -18.04
N THR A 305 5.72 15.72 -17.30
CA THR A 305 4.70 14.82 -17.84
C THR A 305 3.57 14.60 -16.85
N ASN A 306 2.35 14.54 -17.37
CA ASN A 306 1.14 14.14 -16.62
C ASN A 306 0.64 12.76 -17.08
N ASP A 307 1.46 12.00 -17.82
CA ASP A 307 1.10 10.71 -18.37
C ASP A 307 0.98 9.64 -17.25
N PRO A 308 -0.20 9.02 -17.05
CA PRO A 308 -0.38 7.96 -16.06
C PRO A 308 0.47 6.71 -16.36
N PHE A 309 0.91 6.49 -17.62
CA PHE A 309 1.88 5.43 -17.95
C PHE A 309 3.29 5.76 -17.44
N PHE A 310 3.58 7.02 -17.11
CA PHE A 310 4.86 7.41 -16.51
C PHE A 310 4.81 7.45 -14.98
N VAL A 311 3.81 8.10 -14.38
CA VAL A 311 3.65 8.15 -12.92
C VAL A 311 2.19 7.97 -12.52
N MET A 312 1.94 7.00 -11.64
CA MET A 312 0.59 6.59 -11.27
C MET A 312 0.42 6.54 -9.73
N PRO A 313 -0.46 7.37 -9.12
CA PRO A 313 -0.84 7.23 -7.71
C PRO A 313 -1.70 5.98 -7.48
N PHE A 314 -1.22 5.03 -6.68
CA PHE A 314 -1.96 3.83 -6.29
C PHE A 314 -2.41 3.89 -4.84
N HIS A 315 -3.58 4.48 -4.61
CA HIS A 315 -4.36 4.39 -3.38
C HIS A 315 -5.86 4.45 -3.70
N HIS A 316 -6.70 4.07 -2.74
CA HIS A 316 -8.16 3.95 -2.90
C HIS A 316 -8.90 5.27 -3.23
N LEU A 317 -8.20 6.42 -3.25
CA LEU A 317 -8.79 7.75 -3.49
C LEU A 317 -8.27 8.41 -4.79
N ALA A 318 -7.29 7.82 -5.47
CA ALA A 318 -6.67 8.41 -6.65
C ALA A 318 -7.61 8.38 -7.87
N GLU A 319 -7.59 9.44 -8.70
CA GLU A 319 -8.10 9.33 -10.09
C GLU A 319 -6.92 8.92 -10.92
N GLN A 320 -7.14 7.98 -11.81
CA GLN A 320 -6.33 7.92 -13.02
C GLN A 320 -7.16 8.52 -14.15
N LYS A 321 -6.52 9.34 -14.97
CA LYS A 321 -7.13 9.84 -16.20
C LYS A 321 -6.29 9.32 -17.35
N PHE A 322 -6.57 8.08 -17.74
CA PHE A 322 -6.10 7.60 -19.03
C PHE A 322 -6.87 8.31 -20.15
N SER A 323 -6.28 8.41 -21.35
CA SER A 323 -6.98 8.97 -22.51
C SER A 323 -8.23 8.14 -22.84
N GLU A 324 -9.19 8.73 -23.56
CA GLU A 324 -10.44 8.04 -23.96
C GLU A 324 -10.17 6.69 -24.66
N GLU A 325 -9.05 6.59 -25.39
CA GLU A 325 -8.55 5.37 -26.03
C GLU A 325 -8.40 4.18 -25.06
N TYR A 326 -8.04 4.43 -23.80
CA TYR A 326 -7.79 3.39 -22.78
C TYR A 326 -8.89 3.29 -21.72
N SER A 327 -10.00 3.99 -21.90
CA SER A 327 -11.12 3.98 -20.93
C SER A 327 -11.69 2.57 -20.67
N GLU A 328 -11.72 1.70 -21.69
CA GLU A 328 -12.22 0.32 -21.57
C GLU A 328 -11.24 -0.61 -20.82
N VAL A 329 -9.98 -0.22 -20.68
CA VAL A 329 -8.91 -1.05 -20.11
C VAL A 329 -8.28 -0.45 -18.85
N GLU A 330 -8.76 0.71 -18.39
CA GLU A 330 -8.24 1.45 -17.24
C GLU A 330 -8.14 0.58 -15.98
N ASP A 331 -9.21 -0.11 -15.60
CA ASP A 331 -9.22 -0.95 -14.39
C ASP A 331 -8.18 -2.08 -14.48
N LEU A 332 -7.92 -2.62 -15.69
CA LEU A 332 -6.86 -3.60 -15.91
C LEU A 332 -5.48 -2.96 -15.68
N LEU A 333 -5.22 -1.79 -16.27
CA LEU A 333 -3.93 -1.10 -16.16
C LEU A 333 -3.60 -0.75 -14.70
N ILE A 334 -4.61 -0.28 -13.96
CA ILE A 334 -4.51 0.04 -12.53
C ILE A 334 -4.19 -1.22 -11.73
N ASP A 335 -4.93 -2.31 -11.92
CA ASP A 335 -4.72 -3.56 -11.17
C ASP A 335 -3.37 -4.22 -11.46
N LEU A 336 -2.87 -4.05 -12.69
CA LEU A 336 -1.56 -4.54 -13.09
C LEU A 336 -0.42 -3.63 -12.62
N TRP A 337 -0.68 -2.46 -12.03
CA TRP A 337 0.34 -1.46 -11.73
C TRP A 337 1.12 -1.06 -13.00
N HIS A 338 0.41 -0.80 -14.10
CA HIS A 338 0.99 -0.57 -15.43
C HIS A 338 1.41 0.89 -15.64
N SER A 339 2.49 1.27 -14.93
CA SER A 339 3.16 2.57 -15.06
C SER A 339 4.66 2.41 -14.84
N ARG A 340 5.47 3.36 -15.34
CA ARG A 340 6.92 3.43 -15.10
C ARG A 340 7.22 3.62 -13.61
N ILE A 341 6.47 4.50 -12.95
CA ILE A 341 6.56 4.80 -11.52
C ILE A 341 5.19 4.64 -10.88
N VAL A 342 5.08 3.74 -9.92
CA VAL A 342 3.85 3.53 -9.14
C VAL A 342 4.08 4.05 -7.74
N VAL A 343 3.36 5.11 -7.37
CA VAL A 343 3.47 5.72 -6.04
C VAL A 343 2.36 5.18 -5.15
N THR A 344 2.69 4.47 -4.08
CA THR A 344 1.71 3.76 -3.24
C THR A 344 1.98 3.89 -1.75
N THR A 345 1.12 3.31 -0.90
CA THR A 345 1.32 3.26 0.55
C THR A 345 2.01 1.96 1.00
N PHE A 346 2.63 1.97 2.18
CA PHE A 346 3.08 0.74 2.86
C PHE A 346 1.95 -0.25 3.06
N VAL A 347 0.74 0.22 3.40
CA VAL A 347 -0.45 -0.62 3.57
C VAL A 347 -0.75 -1.37 2.26
N SER A 348 -0.89 -0.63 1.15
CA SER A 348 -1.21 -1.22 -0.15
C SER A 348 -0.13 -2.20 -0.61
N LEU A 349 1.15 -1.85 -0.41
CA LEU A 349 2.27 -2.71 -0.80
C LEU A 349 2.35 -3.97 0.07
N LEU A 350 2.51 -3.83 1.39
CA LEU A 350 2.77 -4.95 2.29
C LEU A 350 1.59 -5.90 2.40
N GLU A 351 0.35 -5.39 2.42
CA GLU A 351 -0.83 -6.26 2.35
C GLU A 351 -0.89 -7.03 1.03
N SER A 352 -0.47 -6.42 -0.08
CA SER A 352 -0.39 -7.15 -1.36
C SER A 352 0.67 -8.24 -1.33
N LEU A 353 1.84 -7.97 -0.75
CA LEU A 353 2.94 -8.92 -0.65
C LEU A 353 2.63 -10.10 0.30
N ILE A 354 1.84 -9.87 1.36
CA ILE A 354 1.60 -10.83 2.45
C ILE A 354 0.25 -11.57 2.34
N THR A 355 -0.83 -10.91 1.90
CA THR A 355 -2.18 -11.47 2.08
C THR A 355 -2.68 -12.32 0.90
N PHE A 356 -1.94 -12.40 -0.21
CA PHE A 356 -2.39 -13.03 -1.46
C PHE A 356 -3.73 -12.47 -2.01
N LYS A 357 -4.19 -11.29 -1.57
CA LYS A 357 -5.45 -10.68 -2.04
C LYS A 357 -5.30 -9.90 -3.34
N LYS A 358 -4.15 -9.24 -3.56
CA LYS A 358 -3.86 -8.39 -4.72
C LYS A 358 -2.74 -8.99 -5.55
N ILE A 359 -3.11 -10.05 -6.26
CA ILE A 359 -2.21 -10.92 -7.02
C ILE A 359 -1.72 -10.34 -8.37
N PRO A 360 -2.51 -9.59 -9.17
CA PRO A 360 -2.17 -9.39 -10.59
C PRO A 360 -0.86 -8.67 -10.91
N PHE A 361 -0.33 -7.82 -10.02
CA PHE A 361 0.91 -7.09 -10.29
C PHE A 361 2.19 -7.79 -9.85
N PHE A 362 2.10 -8.82 -8.99
CA PHE A 362 3.28 -9.42 -8.32
C PHE A 362 4.37 -9.87 -9.31
N TYR A 363 4.00 -10.32 -10.52
CA TYR A 363 4.95 -10.68 -11.59
C TYR A 363 5.87 -9.53 -12.02
N LYS A 364 5.55 -8.29 -11.68
CA LYS A 364 6.40 -7.11 -11.96
C LYS A 364 7.45 -6.84 -10.89
N LEU A 365 7.40 -7.51 -9.75
CA LEU A 365 8.38 -7.30 -8.67
C LEU A 365 9.78 -7.85 -9.01
N PRO A 366 9.93 -9.06 -9.58
CA PRO A 366 11.23 -9.50 -10.06
C PRO A 366 11.85 -8.47 -11.01
N ASN A 367 13.11 -8.10 -10.76
CA ASN A 367 13.87 -7.12 -11.53
C ASN A 367 13.30 -5.68 -11.52
N SER A 368 12.47 -5.32 -10.53
CA SER A 368 11.99 -3.94 -10.30
C SER A 368 12.87 -3.15 -9.33
N VAL A 369 12.54 -1.87 -9.14
CA VAL A 369 13.09 -1.05 -8.05
C VAL A 369 11.97 -0.75 -7.06
N LEU A 370 12.14 -1.16 -5.80
CA LEU A 370 11.21 -0.87 -4.72
C LEU A 370 11.84 0.14 -3.75
N ILE A 371 11.29 1.33 -3.68
CA ILE A 371 11.69 2.39 -2.75
C ILE A 371 10.71 2.37 -1.57
N LEU A 372 11.24 2.25 -0.35
CA LEU A 372 10.52 2.39 0.91
C LEU A 372 10.99 3.69 1.58
N ASP A 373 10.21 4.75 1.44
CA ASP A 373 10.53 6.05 2.02
C ASP A 373 9.95 6.19 3.43
N GLU A 374 10.76 6.65 4.37
CA GLU A 374 10.48 6.63 5.82
C GLU A 374 10.16 5.21 6.33
N VAL A 375 10.96 4.22 5.92
CA VAL A 375 10.76 2.79 6.27
C VAL A 375 10.61 2.53 7.77
N GLN A 376 11.13 3.40 8.63
CA GLN A 376 10.98 3.31 10.08
C GLN A 376 9.53 3.45 10.58
N ALA A 377 8.61 3.97 9.74
CA ALA A 377 7.18 4.05 10.08
C ALA A 377 6.47 2.68 10.05
N ILE A 378 7.15 1.61 9.61
CA ILE A 378 6.63 0.24 9.71
C ILE A 378 6.64 -0.18 11.19
N PRO A 379 5.49 -0.61 11.76
CA PRO A 379 5.42 -1.07 13.14
C PRO A 379 6.42 -2.18 13.45
N TYR A 380 7.06 -2.11 14.62
CA TYR A 380 8.14 -3.03 14.98
C TYR A 380 7.69 -4.49 15.02
N GLU A 381 6.41 -4.74 15.34
CA GLU A 381 5.80 -6.07 15.39
C GLU A 381 5.81 -6.82 14.04
N TYR A 382 6.12 -6.12 12.94
CA TYR A 382 6.18 -6.68 11.59
C TYR A 382 7.57 -6.68 10.98
N TRP A 383 8.59 -6.20 11.69
CA TRP A 383 9.93 -6.08 11.11
C TRP A 383 10.47 -7.41 10.61
N ALA A 384 10.28 -8.51 11.35
CA ALA A 384 10.83 -9.80 10.97
C ALA A 384 10.23 -10.33 9.66
N ILE A 385 8.90 -10.21 9.49
CA ILE A 385 8.24 -10.64 8.25
C ILE A 385 8.59 -9.74 7.07
N VAL A 386 8.63 -8.41 7.29
CA VAL A 386 8.99 -7.47 6.23
C VAL A 386 10.44 -7.68 5.77
N GLU A 387 11.38 -7.90 6.69
CA GLU A 387 12.78 -8.26 6.35
C GLU A 387 12.84 -9.49 5.44
N ASN A 388 12.18 -10.58 5.86
CA ASN A 388 12.17 -11.82 5.09
C ASN A 388 11.57 -11.64 3.68
N VAL A 389 10.48 -10.87 3.57
CA VAL A 389 9.84 -10.59 2.28
C VAL A 389 10.77 -9.76 1.39
N LEU A 390 11.35 -8.68 1.90
CA LEU A 390 12.22 -7.79 1.12
C LEU A 390 13.53 -8.47 0.72
N GLU A 391 14.14 -9.27 1.59
CA GLU A 391 15.32 -10.07 1.28
C GLU A 391 15.01 -11.09 0.17
N PHE A 392 13.86 -11.75 0.23
CA PHE A 392 13.47 -12.70 -0.79
C PHE A 392 13.20 -12.01 -2.14
N LEU A 393 12.53 -10.85 -2.14
CA LEU A 393 12.37 -10.03 -3.34
C LEU A 393 13.74 -9.61 -3.91
N SER A 394 14.70 -9.28 -3.05
CA SER A 394 16.06 -8.96 -3.49
C SER A 394 16.74 -10.13 -4.19
N LYS A 395 16.55 -11.37 -3.69
CA LYS A 395 17.00 -12.60 -4.36
C LYS A 395 16.32 -12.84 -5.71
N LEU A 396 15.09 -12.34 -5.91
CA LEU A 396 14.39 -12.34 -7.21
C LEU A 396 14.88 -11.23 -8.16
N GLY A 397 15.91 -10.48 -7.77
CA GLY A 397 16.50 -9.42 -8.57
C GLY A 397 15.84 -8.05 -8.39
N THR A 398 14.90 -7.89 -7.45
CA THR A 398 14.37 -6.57 -7.06
C THR A 398 15.47 -5.78 -6.36
N THR A 399 15.65 -4.52 -6.72
CA THR A 399 16.50 -3.61 -5.94
C THR A 399 15.66 -2.91 -4.89
N ILE A 400 15.99 -3.11 -3.61
CA ILE A 400 15.29 -2.49 -2.49
C ILE A 400 16.06 -1.24 -2.07
N VAL A 401 15.39 -0.09 -1.99
CA VAL A 401 15.96 1.19 -1.57
C VAL A 401 15.23 1.66 -0.31
N LEU A 402 15.94 1.69 0.81
CA LEU A 402 15.45 2.16 2.08
C LEU A 402 15.83 3.64 2.22
N SER A 403 14.86 4.53 2.04
CA SER A 403 15.07 5.98 2.19
C SER A 403 14.60 6.41 3.57
N THR A 404 15.49 6.98 4.38
CA THR A 404 15.17 7.26 5.79
C THR A 404 16.09 8.34 6.37
N ALA A 405 15.65 8.95 7.47
CA ALA A 405 16.44 9.91 8.23
C ALA A 405 17.55 9.25 9.06
N THR A 406 17.60 7.92 9.18
CA THR A 406 18.62 7.20 9.98
C THR A 406 18.95 5.86 9.37
N LYS A 407 19.98 5.14 9.85
CA LYS A 407 20.10 3.74 9.43
C LYS A 407 18.83 2.99 9.83
N PRO A 408 18.16 2.28 8.90
CA PRO A 408 16.94 1.57 9.24
C PRO A 408 17.29 0.44 10.21
N ALA A 409 16.48 0.27 11.25
CA ALA A 409 16.59 -0.90 12.11
C ALA A 409 16.16 -2.17 11.39
N LEU A 410 15.35 -2.03 10.33
CA LEU A 410 15.01 -3.05 9.35
C LEU A 410 16.16 -3.24 8.36
N LEU A 411 16.51 -4.49 8.02
CA LEU A 411 17.55 -4.83 7.02
C LEU A 411 18.90 -4.18 7.34
N LYS A 412 19.48 -4.52 8.50
CA LYS A 412 20.74 -3.92 9.00
C LYS A 412 21.94 -4.07 8.05
N ASP A 413 21.91 -5.07 7.17
CA ASP A 413 22.95 -5.37 6.18
C ASP A 413 22.77 -4.62 4.86
N ALA A 414 21.79 -3.70 4.78
CA ALA A 414 21.63 -2.81 3.63
C ALA A 414 22.92 -2.03 3.35
N LYS A 415 23.32 -2.00 2.07
CA LYS A 415 24.49 -1.24 1.59
C LYS A 415 24.17 0.25 1.66
N GLU A 416 24.87 1.00 2.51
CA GLU A 416 24.71 2.45 2.57
C GLU A 416 25.24 3.09 1.27
N VAL A 417 24.42 3.95 0.65
CA VAL A 417 24.76 4.63 -0.61
C VAL A 417 25.66 5.84 -0.34
N LEU A 418 25.49 6.50 0.82
CA LEU A 418 26.31 7.64 1.21
C LEU A 418 27.55 7.17 1.98
N ALA A 419 28.73 7.53 1.48
CA ALA A 419 30.01 7.25 2.12
C ALA A 419 30.18 7.99 3.45
N ASN A 420 29.62 9.20 3.59
CA ASN A 420 29.70 9.99 4.82
C ASN A 420 28.36 10.58 5.26
N LYS A 421 27.44 9.73 5.73
CA LYS A 421 26.16 10.19 6.31
C LYS A 421 26.35 11.23 7.41
N SER A 422 27.33 11.04 8.30
CA SER A 422 27.61 11.93 9.43
C SER A 422 27.95 13.36 9.00
N PHE A 423 28.52 13.56 7.81
CA PHE A 423 28.74 14.89 7.24
C PHE A 423 27.41 15.64 7.08
N TYR A 424 26.38 15.02 6.50
CA TYR A 424 25.10 15.67 6.27
C TYR A 424 24.37 16.01 7.58
N PHE A 425 24.40 15.10 8.57
CA PHE A 425 23.76 15.35 9.88
C PHE A 425 24.53 16.38 10.72
N SER A 426 25.86 16.34 10.72
CA SER A 426 26.67 17.28 11.52
C SER A 426 26.62 18.72 11.02
N LYS A 427 26.33 18.92 9.73
CA LYS A 427 26.17 20.25 9.13
C LYS A 427 24.80 20.88 9.41
N LEU A 428 23.84 20.09 9.90
CA LEU A 428 22.53 20.57 10.33
C LEU A 428 22.51 20.67 11.86
N ASN A 429 22.63 21.90 12.37
CA ASN A 429 22.46 22.20 13.80
C ASN A 429 21.53 23.38 14.01
N ARG A 430 20.30 23.27 13.50
CA ARG A 430 19.27 24.30 13.51
C ARG A 430 18.55 24.40 14.84
N VAL A 431 18.48 23.31 15.59
CA VAL A 431 17.64 23.20 16.79
C VAL A 431 18.39 22.67 18.01
N ALA A 432 17.83 22.95 19.18
CA ALA A 432 18.17 22.30 20.44
C ALA A 432 16.91 21.67 21.04
N LEU A 433 17.02 20.41 21.45
CA LEU A 433 15.97 19.66 22.09
C LEU A 433 16.20 19.63 23.61
N ARG A 434 15.18 20.04 24.36
CA ARG A 434 15.10 20.02 25.82
C ARG A 434 14.02 19.05 26.27
N VAL A 435 14.32 18.23 27.27
CA VAL A 435 13.36 17.29 27.86
C VAL A 435 13.00 17.76 29.26
N GLU A 436 11.75 18.14 29.45
CA GLU A 436 11.24 18.54 30.77
C GLU A 436 10.91 17.32 31.64
N ASN A 437 10.59 17.57 32.91
CA ASN A 437 10.08 16.52 33.79
C ASN A 437 8.63 16.17 33.40
N GLU A 438 8.16 15.01 33.86
CA GLU A 438 6.77 14.63 33.67
C GLU A 438 5.83 15.64 34.35
N MET A 439 4.73 15.97 33.67
CA MET A 439 3.73 16.94 34.11
C MET A 439 2.34 16.32 34.07
N THR A 440 1.48 16.74 34.97
CA THR A 440 0.04 16.59 34.82
C THR A 440 -0.46 17.48 33.67
N PHE A 441 -1.64 17.18 33.14
CA PHE A 441 -2.16 17.95 32.02
C PHE A 441 -2.43 19.43 32.36
N ASN A 442 -2.80 19.75 33.60
CA ASN A 442 -2.98 21.14 34.03
C ASN A 442 -1.64 21.89 34.11
N GLU A 443 -0.61 21.28 34.69
CA GLU A 443 0.74 21.84 34.71
C GLU A 443 1.28 22.07 33.29
N PHE A 444 0.97 21.17 32.36
CA PHE A 444 1.38 21.32 30.95
C PHE A 444 0.72 22.53 30.28
N LYS A 445 -0.56 22.81 30.54
CA LYS A 445 -1.26 24.02 30.04
C LYS A 445 -0.62 25.29 30.60
N GLU A 446 -0.42 25.35 31.91
CA GLU A 446 0.25 26.48 32.58
C GLU A 446 1.67 26.70 32.03
N PHE A 447 2.41 25.62 31.77
CA PHE A 447 3.73 25.66 31.16
C PHE A 447 3.70 26.25 29.75
N ILE A 448 2.74 25.84 28.91
CA ILE A 448 2.59 26.39 27.55
C ILE A 448 2.28 27.88 27.62
N GLU A 449 1.33 28.29 28.44
CA GLU A 449 0.93 29.71 28.61
C GLU A 449 2.14 30.56 29.01
N GLU A 450 2.96 30.10 29.95
CA GLU A 450 4.18 30.78 30.36
C GLU A 450 5.20 30.89 29.22
N LYS A 451 5.41 29.81 28.45
CA LYS A 451 6.35 29.80 27.33
C LYS A 451 5.93 30.77 26.22
N LEU A 452 4.63 30.90 25.95
CA LEU A 452 4.12 31.76 24.88
C LEU A 452 4.28 33.26 25.17
N LYS A 453 4.56 33.67 26.42
CA LYS A 453 4.76 35.09 26.79
C LYS A 453 5.96 35.76 26.10
N ASP A 454 6.92 34.98 25.62
CA ASP A 454 8.07 35.51 24.88
C ASP A 454 7.78 35.85 23.41
N GLY A 455 6.55 35.60 22.94
CA GLY A 455 6.07 36.01 21.62
C GLY A 455 6.62 35.19 20.46
N LYS A 456 7.37 34.11 20.71
CA LYS A 456 7.92 33.26 19.65
C LYS A 456 6.83 32.48 18.94
N LYS A 457 6.92 32.38 17.62
CA LYS A 457 6.03 31.51 16.85
C LYS A 457 6.18 30.06 17.28
N THR A 458 5.11 29.49 17.81
CA THR A 458 5.17 28.18 18.50
C THR A 458 4.22 27.16 17.90
N LEU A 459 4.75 25.99 17.56
CA LEU A 459 3.98 24.80 17.23
C LEU A 459 3.84 23.92 18.46
N ILE A 460 2.61 23.56 18.82
CA ILE A 460 2.29 22.68 19.94
C ILE A 460 1.71 21.38 19.38
N ILE A 461 2.37 20.26 19.65
CA ILE A 461 1.98 18.92 19.16
C ILE A 461 1.57 18.05 20.36
N THR A 462 0.29 17.74 20.46
CA THR A 462 -0.22 16.79 21.46
C THR A 462 -0.48 15.43 20.83
N ASN A 463 -0.54 14.38 21.65
CA ASN A 463 -0.73 13.04 21.13
C ASN A 463 -2.18 12.74 20.79
N THR A 464 -3.13 13.34 21.51
CA THR A 464 -4.55 13.05 21.36
C THR A 464 -5.32 14.31 20.98
N ILE A 465 -6.45 14.14 20.33
CA ILE A 465 -7.30 15.26 19.89
C ILE A 465 -7.86 16.00 21.10
N ARG A 466 -8.19 15.27 22.18
CA ARG A 466 -8.67 15.88 23.43
C ARG A 466 -7.65 16.86 24.01
N GLU A 467 -6.38 16.45 24.10
CA GLU A 467 -5.32 17.35 24.56
C GLU A 467 -5.23 18.61 23.69
N ALA A 468 -5.26 18.45 22.37
CA ALA A 468 -5.18 19.57 21.45
C ALA A 468 -6.35 20.54 21.66
N GLU A 469 -7.57 20.03 21.79
CA GLU A 469 -8.78 20.86 21.96
C GLU A 469 -8.75 21.65 23.27
N GLU A 470 -8.32 21.02 24.37
CA GLU A 470 -8.24 21.66 25.69
C GLU A 470 -7.07 22.65 25.79
N VAL A 471 -5.92 22.34 25.20
CA VAL A 471 -4.82 23.31 25.06
C VAL A 471 -5.28 24.50 24.23
N TYR A 472 -5.92 24.26 23.08
CA TYR A 472 -6.46 25.35 22.26
C TYR A 472 -7.42 26.24 23.04
N ASP A 473 -8.32 25.66 23.84
CA ASP A 473 -9.25 26.44 24.67
C ASP A 473 -8.55 27.29 25.72
N SER A 474 -7.51 26.77 26.40
CA SER A 474 -6.75 27.54 27.39
C SER A 474 -6.07 28.77 26.80
N LEU A 475 -5.68 28.71 25.53
CA LEU A 475 -4.91 29.78 24.87
C LEU A 475 -5.79 30.87 24.23
N LYS A 476 -7.10 30.63 24.04
CA LYS A 476 -8.00 31.57 23.32
C LYS A 476 -8.05 32.97 23.93
N GLU A 477 -7.92 33.08 25.24
CA GLU A 477 -8.04 34.34 25.96
C GLU A 477 -6.74 35.16 25.96
N MET A 478 -5.64 34.61 25.43
CA MET A 478 -4.33 35.27 25.40
C MET A 478 -4.19 36.33 24.28
N GLY A 479 -5.19 36.49 23.42
CA GLY A 479 -5.15 37.46 22.32
C GLY A 479 -4.17 37.11 21.18
N LEU A 480 -3.76 35.85 21.08
CA LEU A 480 -2.84 35.35 20.05
C LEU A 480 -3.60 34.89 18.79
N GLY A 481 -2.96 34.98 17.62
CA GLY A 481 -3.43 34.33 16.41
C GLY A 481 -3.17 32.83 16.48
N ILE A 482 -4.19 32.03 16.80
CA ILE A 482 -4.03 30.57 17.01
C ILE A 482 -4.68 29.77 15.87
N CYS A 483 -3.89 28.87 15.28
CA CYS A 483 -4.35 27.85 14.34
C CYS A 483 -4.61 26.53 15.08
N PHE A 484 -5.66 25.81 14.69
CA PHE A 484 -5.95 24.45 15.17
C PHE A 484 -5.92 23.44 14.02
N LEU A 485 -5.25 22.29 14.20
CA LEU A 485 -5.15 21.25 13.18
C LEU A 485 -5.28 19.84 13.79
N SER A 486 -6.30 19.08 13.38
CA SER A 486 -6.49 17.68 13.77
C SER A 486 -7.07 16.85 12.60
N SER A 487 -7.20 15.54 12.81
CA SER A 487 -7.88 14.63 11.88
C SER A 487 -9.40 14.88 11.80
N ARG A 488 -10.00 15.52 12.82
CA ARG A 488 -11.44 15.87 12.87
C ARG A 488 -11.83 17.06 12.00
N VAL A 489 -10.86 17.88 11.61
CA VAL A 489 -11.08 18.97 10.66
C VAL A 489 -11.12 18.39 9.26
N VAL A 490 -12.16 18.71 8.48
CA VAL A 490 -12.30 18.19 7.11
C VAL A 490 -11.04 18.50 6.29
N PRO A 491 -10.55 17.55 5.45
CA PRO A 491 -9.32 17.74 4.67
C PRO A 491 -9.26 19.05 3.89
N LYS A 492 -10.38 19.50 3.31
CA LYS A 492 -10.49 20.78 2.60
C LYS A 492 -10.07 21.97 3.46
N ASP A 493 -10.60 22.07 4.68
CA ASP A 493 -10.32 23.21 5.56
C ASP A 493 -8.94 23.09 6.21
N ARG A 494 -8.50 21.86 6.53
CA ARG A 494 -7.13 21.60 7.00
C ARG A 494 -6.10 22.10 5.98
N SER A 495 -6.30 21.80 4.69
CA SER A 495 -5.42 22.30 3.60
C SER A 495 -5.39 23.83 3.52
N LYS A 496 -6.55 24.50 3.64
CA LYS A 496 -6.61 25.97 3.66
C LYS A 496 -5.83 26.57 4.83
N ARG A 497 -5.97 26.00 6.03
CA ARG A 497 -5.28 26.47 7.24
C ARG A 497 -3.77 26.28 7.14
N ILE A 498 -3.32 25.14 6.64
CA ILE A 498 -1.90 24.87 6.37
C ILE A 498 -1.31 25.92 5.43
N LYS A 499 -2.02 26.31 4.36
CA LYS A 499 -1.54 27.36 3.43
C LYS A 499 -1.38 28.74 4.08
N LYS A 500 -2.12 29.01 5.15
CA LYS A 500 -2.09 30.27 5.90
C LYS A 500 -1.33 30.16 7.22
N ILE A 501 -0.65 29.06 7.48
CA ILE A 501 -0.07 28.77 8.80
C ILE A 501 0.98 29.81 9.23
N SER A 502 1.65 30.45 8.27
CA SER A 502 2.61 31.54 8.51
C SER A 502 1.96 32.81 9.09
N GLU A 503 0.65 32.99 8.94
CA GLU A 503 -0.12 34.13 9.47
C GLU A 503 -0.42 33.98 10.96
N TYR A 504 -0.22 32.81 11.56
CA TYR A 504 -0.53 32.53 12.97
C TYR A 504 0.72 32.62 13.85
N ASP A 505 0.51 33.01 15.11
CA ASP A 505 1.53 33.03 16.15
C ASP A 505 1.72 31.63 16.75
N VAL A 506 0.61 30.91 16.93
CA VAL A 506 0.59 29.59 17.55
C VAL A 506 -0.17 28.62 16.66
N CYS A 507 0.33 27.40 16.53
CA CYS A 507 -0.44 26.30 15.96
C CYS A 507 -0.55 25.18 16.99
N VAL A 508 -1.76 24.82 17.38
CA VAL A 508 -2.06 23.65 18.20
C VAL A 508 -2.49 22.53 17.27
N SER A 509 -1.78 21.40 17.31
CA SER A 509 -2.03 20.28 16.42
C SER A 509 -1.84 18.93 17.09
N THR A 510 -2.41 17.89 16.49
CA THR A 510 -1.99 16.51 16.71
C THR A 510 -0.84 16.14 15.74
N GLN A 511 -0.61 14.86 15.47
CA GLN A 511 0.46 14.38 14.59
C GLN A 511 0.28 14.75 13.10
N VAL A 512 -0.83 15.40 12.73
CA VAL A 512 -1.15 15.76 11.33
C VAL A 512 -0.14 16.71 10.68
N VAL A 513 0.70 17.39 11.47
CA VAL A 513 1.77 18.30 11.02
C VAL A 513 3.15 17.64 10.92
N GLU A 514 3.32 16.41 11.44
CA GLU A 514 4.63 15.75 11.53
C GLU A 514 5.18 15.38 10.14
N ALA A 515 4.32 14.93 9.23
CA ALA A 515 4.70 14.44 7.91
C ALA A 515 3.91 15.12 6.78
N GLY A 516 4.59 15.47 5.67
CA GLY A 516 3.93 15.97 4.46
C GLY A 516 3.52 17.45 4.45
N VAL A 517 3.89 18.23 5.47
CA VAL A 517 3.53 19.67 5.54
C VAL A 517 4.80 20.51 5.53
N ASP A 518 4.89 21.55 4.70
CA ASP A 518 6.05 22.46 4.65
C ASP A 518 5.81 23.68 5.54
N ILE A 519 6.22 23.57 6.81
CA ILE A 519 6.01 24.59 7.86
C ILE A 519 7.29 24.78 8.67
N SER A 520 7.46 25.99 9.21
CA SER A 520 8.60 26.39 10.04
C SER A 520 8.13 27.29 11.18
N PHE A 521 8.52 26.93 12.41
CA PHE A 521 8.23 27.66 13.65
C PHE A 521 9.53 27.92 14.43
N GLU A 522 9.54 28.93 15.30
CA GLU A 522 10.68 29.24 16.18
C GLU A 522 10.81 28.23 17.33
N ARG A 523 9.67 27.76 17.83
CA ARG A 523 9.57 26.78 18.90
C ARG A 523 8.64 25.64 18.53
N VAL A 524 9.00 24.42 18.94
CA VAL A 524 8.11 23.26 18.97
C VAL A 524 7.98 22.78 20.41
N ILE A 525 6.77 22.70 20.94
CA ILE A 525 6.45 22.07 22.23
C ILE A 525 5.65 20.80 21.95
N ARG A 526 6.02 19.68 22.55
CA ARG A 526 5.40 18.40 22.23
C ARG A 526 5.27 17.47 23.45
N ASP A 527 4.15 16.73 23.53
CA ASP A 527 4.02 15.57 24.43
C ASP A 527 4.98 14.43 24.02
N ILE A 528 5.46 13.62 24.97
CA ILE A 528 6.37 12.50 24.71
C ILE A 528 5.82 11.56 23.64
N ALA A 529 6.70 11.08 22.76
CA ALA A 529 6.35 10.18 21.67
C ALA A 529 7.57 9.33 21.28
N PRO A 530 7.45 8.39 20.32
CA PRO A 530 8.61 7.75 19.71
C PRO A 530 9.67 8.76 19.28
N ILE A 531 10.94 8.41 19.47
CA ILE A 531 12.07 9.34 19.28
C ILE A 531 12.16 9.82 17.82
N ASP A 532 11.83 8.97 16.86
CA ASP A 532 11.75 9.33 15.45
C ASP A 532 10.65 10.37 15.17
N SER A 533 9.47 10.23 15.77
CA SER A 533 8.40 11.23 15.67
C SER A 533 8.83 12.57 16.32
N ILE A 534 9.58 12.54 17.42
CA ILE A 534 10.14 13.76 18.06
C ILE A 534 11.14 14.45 17.14
N VAL A 535 12.02 13.69 16.47
CA VAL A 535 12.98 14.24 15.49
C VAL A 535 12.25 14.78 14.26
N GLN A 536 11.19 14.12 13.79
CA GLN A 536 10.36 14.62 12.68
C GLN A 536 9.69 15.95 13.01
N ALA A 537 9.10 16.06 14.21
CA ALA A 537 8.55 17.30 14.74
C ALA A 537 9.63 18.41 14.84
N SER A 538 10.84 18.05 15.27
CA SER A 538 11.98 18.97 15.32
C SER A 538 12.34 19.55 13.95
N GLY A 539 12.10 18.80 12.87
CA GLY A 539 12.26 19.27 11.48
C GLY A 539 11.24 20.31 11.01
N ARG A 540 10.30 20.70 11.87
CA ARG A 540 9.36 21.83 11.71
C ARG A 540 9.78 23.07 12.51
N CYS A 541 10.88 22.98 13.25
CA CYS A 541 11.46 24.08 14.00
C CYS A 541 12.68 24.64 13.25
N ASN A 542 12.74 25.95 13.05
CA ASN A 542 13.85 26.67 12.40
C ASN A 542 14.30 26.00 11.08
N ARG A 543 13.33 25.58 10.26
CA ARG A 543 13.52 24.66 9.14
C ARG A 543 14.44 25.23 8.05
N HIS A 544 14.37 26.53 7.82
CA HIS A 544 15.11 27.25 6.78
C HIS A 544 16.26 28.10 7.32
N PHE A 545 16.73 27.85 8.55
CA PHE A 545 17.75 28.65 9.23
C PHE A 545 17.34 30.13 9.39
N GLU A 546 16.06 30.36 9.70
CA GLU A 546 15.49 31.68 9.91
C GLU A 546 16.06 32.38 11.16
N HIS A 547 16.49 31.58 12.15
CA HIS A 547 17.06 32.01 13.42
C HIS A 547 18.38 31.30 13.72
N GLU A 548 19.18 31.85 14.64
CA GLU A 548 20.44 31.23 15.08
C GLU A 548 20.19 29.81 15.61
N ARG A 549 19.11 29.63 16.39
CA ARG A 549 18.72 28.32 16.92
C ARG A 549 17.25 28.23 17.30
N GLY A 550 16.58 27.18 16.85
CA GLY A 550 15.22 26.82 17.23
C GLY A 550 15.17 26.04 18.54
N GLU A 551 14.04 26.14 19.25
CA GLU A 551 13.82 25.49 20.54
C GLU A 551 12.78 24.36 20.41
N VAL A 552 13.19 23.12 20.69
CA VAL A 552 12.29 21.97 20.77
C VAL A 552 12.17 21.54 22.22
N ILE A 553 10.95 21.45 22.74
CA ILE A 553 10.65 21.08 24.12
C ILE A 553 9.77 19.83 24.11
N VAL A 554 10.24 18.77 24.75
CA VAL A 554 9.47 17.54 24.96
C VAL A 554 9.06 17.45 26.43
N VAL A 555 7.76 17.27 26.67
CA VAL A 555 7.17 17.15 28.01
C VAL A 555 6.41 15.83 28.09
N PRO A 556 6.72 14.91 29.01
CA PRO A 556 5.89 13.73 29.23
C PRO A 556 4.61 14.11 29.98
N VAL A 557 3.44 14.04 29.33
CA VAL A 557 2.17 14.53 29.89
C VAL A 557 1.25 13.37 30.33
N LYS A 558 0.74 13.45 31.57
CA LYS A 558 -0.22 12.50 32.14
C LYS A 558 -1.64 13.06 32.20
N ASP A 559 -2.62 12.20 31.95
CA ASP A 559 -4.03 12.49 32.23
C ASP A 559 -4.32 12.48 33.73
N ASP A 560 -5.57 12.81 34.11
CA ASP A 560 -6.01 12.86 35.51
C ASP A 560 -5.93 11.51 36.25
N ARG A 561 -5.77 10.40 35.52
CA ARG A 561 -5.57 9.05 36.08
C ARG A 561 -4.10 8.69 36.24
N GLY A 562 -3.18 9.60 35.89
CA GLY A 562 -1.74 9.37 35.92
C GLY A 562 -1.22 8.54 34.74
N ILE A 563 -2.01 8.36 33.67
CA ILE A 563 -1.63 7.62 32.47
C ILE A 563 -1.09 8.61 31.44
N PHE A 564 0.08 8.31 30.85
CA PHE A 564 0.63 9.12 29.77
C PHE A 564 -0.28 9.12 28.54
N PHE A 565 -0.55 10.28 27.96
CA PHE A 565 -1.37 10.40 26.76
C PHE A 565 -0.79 9.62 25.57
N SER A 566 0.54 9.61 25.45
CA SER A 566 1.27 8.80 24.47
C SER A 566 0.92 7.31 24.47
N LYS A 567 0.51 6.72 25.61
CA LYS A 567 0.15 5.30 25.70
C LYS A 567 -1.11 4.94 24.93
N TYR A 568 -2.03 5.89 24.78
CA TYR A 568 -3.24 5.66 23.98
C TYR A 568 -2.91 5.52 22.51
N VAL A 569 -1.92 6.26 22.02
CA VAL A 569 -1.55 6.32 20.59
C VAL A 569 -0.50 5.27 20.23
N TYR A 570 0.62 5.24 20.96
CA TYR A 570 1.80 4.44 20.60
C TYR A 570 1.91 3.14 21.41
N GLY A 571 1.00 2.93 22.36
CA GLY A 571 1.01 1.79 23.26
C GLY A 571 2.07 1.92 24.37
N THR A 572 1.96 1.05 25.36
CA THR A 572 2.81 1.11 26.56
C THR A 572 4.29 0.90 26.22
N PHE A 573 4.60 -0.06 25.35
CA PHE A 573 5.99 -0.42 25.04
C PHE A 573 6.80 0.76 24.46
N LEU A 574 6.32 1.39 23.38
CA LEU A 574 7.03 2.51 22.75
C LEU A 574 7.14 3.74 23.66
N THR A 575 6.09 4.03 24.44
CA THR A 575 6.12 5.11 25.44
C THR A 575 7.21 4.88 26.49
N GLU A 576 7.27 3.69 27.10
CA GLU A 576 8.23 3.41 28.17
C GLU A 576 9.67 3.39 27.65
N VAL A 577 9.92 2.83 26.46
CA VAL A 577 11.25 2.88 25.82
C VAL A 577 11.67 4.31 25.56
N SER A 578 10.79 5.15 24.99
CA SER A 578 11.08 6.56 24.71
C SER A 578 11.34 7.36 25.99
N LYS A 579 10.55 7.12 27.04
CA LYS A 579 10.72 7.76 28.35
C LYS A 579 12.08 7.42 28.96
N SER A 580 12.39 6.13 29.09
CA SER A 580 13.70 5.66 29.58
C SER A 580 14.86 6.24 28.77
N PHE A 581 14.70 6.33 27.45
CA PHE A 581 15.71 6.88 26.55
C PHE A 581 15.97 8.37 26.78
N LEU A 582 14.93 9.17 27.04
CA LEU A 582 15.01 10.62 27.23
C LEU A 582 15.33 11.03 28.68
N GLU A 583 14.97 10.24 29.69
CA GLU A 583 15.29 10.53 31.10
C GLU A 583 16.80 10.72 31.33
N ARG A 584 17.62 10.01 30.55
CA ARG A 584 19.08 10.08 30.61
C ARG A 584 19.68 11.27 29.83
N ARG A 585 18.85 12.07 29.15
CA ARG A 585 19.29 13.10 28.20
C ARG A 585 18.40 14.33 28.25
N LYS A 586 18.77 15.32 29.08
CA LYS A 586 17.98 16.55 29.25
C LYS A 586 18.17 17.59 28.14
N PHE A 587 19.31 17.57 27.45
CA PHE A 587 19.64 18.50 26.37
C PHE A 587 20.35 17.78 25.25
N MET A 588 19.89 17.99 24.00
CA MET A 588 20.41 17.33 22.80
C MET A 588 20.43 18.34 21.64
N GLU A 589 21.46 18.27 20.79
CA GLU A 589 21.58 19.11 19.60
C GLU A 589 21.14 18.33 18.35
N GLU A 590 20.75 19.00 17.26
CA GLU A 590 20.29 18.30 16.03
C GLU A 590 21.36 17.35 15.47
N LYS A 591 22.64 17.70 15.63
CA LYS A 591 23.78 16.84 15.23
C LYS A 591 23.78 15.48 15.94
N ASP A 592 23.13 15.37 17.11
CA ASP A 592 23.05 14.15 17.92
C ASP A 592 21.85 13.27 17.52
N PHE A 593 20.88 13.80 16.77
CA PHE A 593 19.61 13.12 16.48
C PHE A 593 19.79 11.81 15.72
N LEU A 594 20.77 11.73 14.81
CA LEU A 594 21.07 10.48 14.10
C LEU A 594 21.40 9.36 15.08
N GLY A 595 22.37 9.59 15.96
CA GLY A 595 22.79 8.60 16.96
C GLY A 595 21.68 8.28 17.97
N MET A 596 20.83 9.27 18.28
CA MET A 596 19.68 9.05 19.15
C MET A 596 18.67 8.08 18.54
N VAL A 597 18.24 8.33 17.30
CA VAL A 597 17.23 7.52 16.63
C VAL A 597 17.77 6.12 16.32
N GLU A 598 19.04 6.00 15.92
CA GLU A 598 19.70 4.68 15.74
C GLU A 598 19.70 3.88 17.05
N ALA A 599 20.13 4.48 18.16
CA ALA A 599 20.14 3.80 19.46
C ALA A 599 18.73 3.46 19.96
N TYR A 600 17.74 4.31 19.71
CA TYR A 600 16.34 4.07 20.07
C TYR A 600 15.78 2.83 19.35
N PHE A 601 15.95 2.73 18.04
CA PHE A 601 15.43 1.57 17.32
C PHE A 601 16.22 0.28 17.59
N GLU A 602 17.50 0.36 17.93
CA GLU A 602 18.24 -0.80 18.44
C GLU A 602 17.67 -1.30 19.78
N GLU A 603 17.27 -0.38 20.67
CA GLU A 603 16.62 -0.72 21.92
C GLU A 603 15.23 -1.36 21.69
N ILE A 604 14.43 -0.82 20.77
CA ILE A 604 13.17 -1.45 20.32
C ILE A 604 13.42 -2.86 19.82
N ARG A 605 14.41 -3.07 18.94
CA ARG A 605 14.70 -4.39 18.39
C ARG A 605 15.15 -5.38 19.46
N ARG A 606 15.87 -4.91 20.48
CA ARG A 606 16.37 -5.73 21.59
C ARG A 606 15.28 -6.11 22.59
N LEU A 607 14.34 -5.19 22.87
CA LEU A 607 13.32 -5.37 23.91
C LEU A 607 11.96 -5.82 23.37
N GLY A 608 11.67 -5.54 22.10
CA GLY A 608 10.40 -5.83 21.45
C GLY A 608 10.36 -7.21 20.81
N ASP A 609 9.18 -7.57 20.33
CA ASP A 609 8.93 -8.80 19.57
C ASP A 609 8.63 -8.47 18.10
N PRO A 610 9.59 -8.65 17.17
CA PRO A 610 9.45 -8.27 15.78
C PRO A 610 8.63 -9.26 14.92
N ASP A 611 8.19 -10.39 15.49
CA ASP A 611 7.24 -11.33 14.89
C ASP A 611 6.12 -11.69 15.87
N LYS A 612 5.60 -10.69 16.60
CA LYS A 612 4.58 -10.86 17.64
C LYS A 612 3.34 -11.63 17.20
N LYS A 613 3.03 -11.63 15.89
CA LYS A 613 1.89 -12.33 15.29
C LYS A 613 2.23 -13.69 14.68
N ASP A 614 3.45 -14.21 14.86
CA ASP A 614 3.93 -15.50 14.33
C ASP A 614 3.73 -15.63 12.80
N LEU A 615 3.88 -14.53 12.07
CA LEU A 615 3.62 -14.47 10.63
C LEU A 615 4.66 -15.26 9.86
N LEU A 616 5.92 -15.32 10.32
CA LEU A 616 6.97 -16.10 9.66
C LEU A 616 6.67 -17.59 9.65
N ARG A 617 6.06 -18.11 10.72
CA ARG A 617 5.59 -19.50 10.74
C ARG A 617 4.48 -19.70 9.73
N HIS A 618 3.49 -18.81 9.68
CA HIS A 618 2.40 -18.90 8.71
C HIS A 618 2.88 -18.83 7.25
N PHE A 619 3.94 -18.08 6.96
CA PHE A 619 4.62 -18.09 5.66
C PHE A 619 5.25 -19.45 5.34
N ARG A 620 6.04 -19.99 6.28
CA ARG A 620 6.70 -21.30 6.11
C ARG A 620 5.71 -22.45 5.95
N ASP A 621 4.61 -22.41 6.70
CA ASP A 621 3.57 -23.43 6.67
C ASP A 621 2.58 -23.27 5.49
N LEU A 622 2.73 -22.21 4.68
CA LEU A 622 1.80 -21.82 3.62
C LEU A 622 0.34 -21.67 4.12
N ASN A 623 0.18 -21.08 5.30
CA ASN A 623 -1.12 -20.86 5.93
C ASN A 623 -1.78 -19.56 5.43
N PHE A 624 -2.23 -19.57 4.18
CA PHE A 624 -2.89 -18.41 3.56
C PHE A 624 -4.13 -17.93 4.31
N SER A 625 -4.83 -18.83 5.02
CA SER A 625 -5.98 -18.48 5.84
C SER A 625 -5.64 -17.50 6.98
N LYS A 626 -4.42 -17.58 7.52
CA LYS A 626 -3.92 -16.65 8.53
C LYS A 626 -3.21 -15.46 7.92
N LEU A 627 -2.46 -15.65 6.84
CA LEU A 627 -1.82 -14.54 6.14
C LEU A 627 -2.83 -13.54 5.56
N LYS A 628 -4.03 -13.98 5.14
CA LYS A 628 -5.10 -13.07 4.68
C LYS A 628 -5.67 -12.17 5.77
N GLU A 629 -5.43 -12.48 7.05
CA GLU A 629 -5.83 -11.65 8.21
C GLU A 629 -4.82 -10.53 8.49
N PHE A 630 -3.64 -10.54 7.84
CA PHE A 630 -2.64 -9.49 7.98
C PHE A 630 -3.20 -8.13 7.56
N GLN A 631 -2.98 -7.15 8.43
CA GLN A 631 -3.27 -5.74 8.21
C GLN A 631 -2.12 -4.94 8.82
N LEU A 632 -1.52 -4.06 8.03
CA LEU A 632 -0.39 -3.25 8.51
C LEU A 632 -0.84 -2.28 9.59
N ILE A 633 -2.01 -1.67 9.40
CA ILE A 633 -2.65 -0.79 10.36
C ILE A 633 -3.92 -1.49 10.84
N ALA A 634 -4.09 -1.62 12.15
CA ALA A 634 -5.31 -2.20 12.70
C ALA A 634 -6.51 -1.32 12.34
N PRO A 635 -7.63 -1.89 11.86
CA PRO A 635 -8.83 -1.12 11.56
C PRO A 635 -9.35 -0.53 12.86
N GLU A 636 -9.36 0.79 12.93
CA GLU A 636 -10.08 1.46 14.00
C GLU A 636 -11.59 1.34 13.77
N PRO A 637 -12.41 1.24 14.84
CA PRO A 637 -13.87 1.20 14.73
C PRO A 637 -14.43 2.60 14.40
N THR A 638 -13.91 3.22 13.35
CA THR A 638 -14.34 4.52 12.83
C THR A 638 -15.23 4.33 11.62
N VAL A 639 -16.21 5.20 11.47
CA VAL A 639 -17.03 5.32 10.27
C VAL A 639 -16.77 6.67 9.58
N PRO A 640 -16.98 6.75 8.26
CA PRO A 640 -16.88 8.02 7.54
C PRO A 640 -18.06 8.94 7.86
N PHE A 641 -17.75 10.16 8.30
CA PHE A 641 -18.67 11.29 8.43
C PHE A 641 -18.49 12.23 7.24
N LEU A 642 -19.51 12.36 6.40
CA LEU A 642 -19.57 13.35 5.35
C LEU A 642 -20.12 14.66 5.92
N VAL A 643 -19.29 15.69 5.98
CA VAL A 643 -19.67 16.98 6.57
C VAL A 643 -19.93 18.00 5.45
N LEU A 644 -21.20 18.40 5.27
CA LEU A 644 -21.60 19.36 4.22
C LEU A 644 -21.28 20.80 4.64
N VAL A 645 -19.99 21.11 4.75
CA VAL A 645 -19.48 22.39 5.29
C VAL A 645 -19.72 23.61 4.38
N ASP A 646 -20.00 23.40 3.10
CA ASP A 646 -20.29 24.47 2.12
C ASP A 646 -21.21 24.01 0.99
N GLU A 647 -21.65 24.97 0.16
CA GLU A 647 -22.58 24.73 -0.97
C GLU A 647 -22.00 23.77 -2.01
N GLY A 648 -20.68 23.72 -2.15
CA GLY A 648 -20.02 22.78 -3.06
C GLY A 648 -20.18 21.33 -2.57
N ALA A 649 -20.01 21.08 -1.27
CA ALA A 649 -20.26 19.77 -0.68
C ALA A 649 -21.73 19.35 -0.82
N GLU A 650 -22.65 20.27 -0.52
CA GLU A 650 -24.10 20.04 -0.58
C GLU A 650 -24.55 19.69 -2.00
N SER A 651 -24.14 20.48 -3.00
CA SER A 651 -24.46 20.23 -4.41
C SER A 651 -23.93 18.89 -4.92
N VAL A 652 -22.69 18.52 -4.58
CA VAL A 652 -22.10 17.22 -4.98
C VAL A 652 -22.87 16.07 -4.34
N TYR A 653 -23.25 16.21 -3.07
CA TYR A 653 -23.98 15.19 -2.33
C TYR A 653 -25.42 15.01 -2.84
N GLU A 654 -26.14 16.11 -3.09
CA GLU A 654 -27.50 16.07 -3.64
C GLU A 654 -27.52 15.41 -5.03
N THR A 655 -26.60 15.82 -5.90
CA THR A 655 -26.45 15.21 -7.23
C THR A 655 -26.17 13.71 -7.11
N PHE A 656 -25.30 13.30 -6.18
CA PHE A 656 -25.02 11.88 -5.93
C PHE A 656 -26.27 11.12 -5.50
N ARG A 657 -27.03 11.67 -4.55
CA ARG A 657 -28.25 11.03 -4.03
C ARG A 657 -29.28 10.85 -5.15
N GLU A 658 -29.54 11.89 -5.94
CA GLU A 658 -30.49 11.83 -7.05
C GLU A 658 -30.09 10.80 -8.11
N GLU A 659 -28.82 10.78 -8.53
CA GLU A 659 -28.33 9.80 -9.50
C GLU A 659 -28.39 8.38 -8.92
N TRP A 660 -28.06 8.22 -7.64
CA TRP A 660 -28.12 6.93 -6.96
C TRP A 660 -29.54 6.37 -6.89
N GLU A 661 -30.53 7.21 -6.60
CA GLU A 661 -31.96 6.84 -6.59
C GLU A 661 -32.43 6.41 -7.99
N LYS A 662 -32.11 7.20 -9.03
CA LYS A 662 -32.44 6.88 -10.43
C LYS A 662 -31.89 5.52 -10.87
N ILE A 663 -30.66 5.19 -10.50
CA ILE A 663 -30.05 3.88 -10.83
C ILE A 663 -30.65 2.78 -9.94
N SER A 664 -31.06 3.10 -8.72
CA SER A 664 -31.60 2.12 -7.78
C SER A 664 -32.95 1.54 -8.18
N GLU A 665 -33.71 2.26 -9.00
CA GLU A 665 -34.95 1.77 -9.60
C GLU A 665 -34.71 0.73 -10.72
N LYS A 666 -33.49 0.67 -11.29
CA LYS A 666 -33.13 -0.29 -12.34
C LYS A 666 -32.65 -1.62 -11.74
N LYS A 667 -33.28 -2.74 -12.14
CA LYS A 667 -32.91 -4.11 -11.70
C LYS A 667 -31.49 -4.55 -12.11
N SER A 668 -30.87 -3.91 -13.10
CA SER A 668 -29.57 -4.30 -13.69
C SER A 668 -28.40 -3.37 -13.34
N GLY A 669 -28.57 -2.38 -12.45
CA GLY A 669 -27.58 -1.30 -12.24
C GLY A 669 -26.39 -1.60 -11.31
N LYS A 670 -26.02 -2.84 -11.00
CA LYS A 670 -24.98 -3.10 -9.96
C LYS A 670 -23.62 -2.46 -10.30
N TRP A 671 -23.20 -2.54 -11.56
CA TRP A 671 -21.93 -1.96 -12.02
C TRP A 671 -22.03 -0.43 -12.17
N GLU A 672 -23.15 0.07 -12.71
CA GLU A 672 -23.45 1.51 -12.77
C GLU A 672 -23.43 2.15 -11.37
N LYS A 673 -24.04 1.52 -10.36
CA LYS A 673 -23.98 1.97 -8.97
C LYS A 673 -22.56 1.99 -8.42
N PHE A 674 -21.77 0.96 -8.69
CA PHE A 674 -20.38 0.89 -8.23
C PHE A 674 -19.55 2.04 -8.81
N ASN A 675 -19.66 2.31 -10.11
CA ASN A 675 -18.95 3.41 -10.76
C ASN A 675 -19.44 4.77 -10.28
N LEU A 676 -20.76 4.94 -10.12
CA LEU A 676 -21.34 6.15 -9.57
C LEU A 676 -20.78 6.44 -8.17
N ALA A 677 -20.81 5.45 -7.27
CA ALA A 677 -20.23 5.57 -5.94
C ALA A 677 -18.74 5.92 -6.00
N LYS A 678 -17.96 5.26 -6.85
CA LYS A 678 -16.51 5.54 -7.03
C LYS A 678 -16.26 7.00 -7.40
N VAL A 679 -17.00 7.54 -8.38
CA VAL A 679 -16.86 8.92 -8.86
C VAL A 679 -17.26 9.93 -7.77
N PHE A 680 -18.40 9.74 -7.11
CA PHE A 680 -18.90 10.70 -6.12
C PHE A 680 -18.16 10.62 -4.79
N PHE A 681 -17.81 9.42 -4.32
CA PHE A 681 -17.01 9.26 -3.10
C PHE A 681 -15.68 10.02 -3.22
N LYS A 682 -15.07 10.03 -4.41
CA LYS A 682 -13.89 10.83 -4.70
C LYS A 682 -14.14 12.34 -4.57
N LYS A 683 -15.21 12.86 -5.19
CA LYS A 683 -15.58 14.29 -5.07
C LYS A 683 -15.92 14.70 -3.63
N LEU A 684 -16.45 13.76 -2.84
CA LEU A 684 -16.86 13.97 -1.45
C LEU A 684 -15.70 13.79 -0.45
N THR A 685 -14.62 13.11 -0.83
CA THR A 685 -13.45 12.82 0.02
C THR A 685 -12.88 14.05 0.75
N PRO A 686 -12.76 15.25 0.15
CA PRO A 686 -12.29 16.45 0.84
C PRO A 686 -13.15 16.89 2.04
N TYR A 687 -14.36 16.33 2.16
CA TYR A 687 -15.37 16.63 3.17
C TYR A 687 -15.64 15.45 4.12
N ILE A 688 -14.92 14.33 3.96
CA ILE A 688 -15.07 13.14 4.80
C ILE A 688 -14.04 13.14 5.92
N VAL A 689 -14.51 12.85 7.13
CA VAL A 689 -13.71 12.66 8.34
C VAL A 689 -14.07 11.29 8.93
N ASN A 690 -13.08 10.46 9.27
CA ASN A 690 -13.36 9.20 9.95
C ASN A 690 -13.37 9.41 11.47
N ALA A 691 -14.43 8.97 12.14
CA ALA A 691 -14.55 9.06 13.59
C ALA A 691 -15.31 7.86 14.18
N ARG A 692 -15.08 7.56 15.46
CA ARG A 692 -15.77 6.47 16.16
C ARG A 692 -17.23 6.82 16.41
N VAL A 693 -18.09 5.83 16.27
CA VAL A 693 -19.52 5.93 16.59
C VAL A 693 -19.82 5.32 17.94
N GLU A 694 -20.64 6.00 18.71
CA GLU A 694 -21.28 5.46 19.92
C GLU A 694 -22.63 4.82 19.58
N SER A 695 -22.95 3.72 20.26
CA SER A 695 -24.17 2.94 20.03
C SER A 695 -25.46 3.64 20.47
N ASP A 696 -25.36 4.62 21.36
CA ASP A 696 -26.46 5.36 21.98
C ASP A 696 -26.61 6.80 21.43
N GLU A 697 -25.84 7.15 20.40
CA GLU A 697 -25.95 8.44 19.70
C GLU A 697 -26.84 8.32 18.47
N SER A 698 -27.81 9.24 18.33
CA SER A 698 -28.70 9.30 17.16
C SER A 698 -28.06 10.16 16.07
N TYR A 699 -27.67 9.53 14.96
CA TYR A 699 -27.03 10.22 13.85
C TYR A 699 -28.06 10.81 12.87
N PRO A 700 -27.79 11.96 12.24
CA PRO A 700 -28.78 12.66 11.43
C PRO A 700 -29.27 11.85 10.23
N GLU A 701 -28.31 11.29 9.50
CA GLU A 701 -28.58 10.52 8.29
C GLU A 701 -27.47 9.50 8.06
N ILE A 702 -27.84 8.32 7.58
CA ILE A 702 -26.91 7.28 7.14
C ILE A 702 -27.14 7.02 5.65
N PHE A 703 -26.12 7.24 4.83
CA PHE A 703 -26.16 7.00 3.40
C PHE A 703 -24.94 6.19 2.97
N LEU A 704 -25.16 4.99 2.43
CA LEU A 704 -24.11 4.05 2.00
C LEU A 704 -23.05 3.75 3.07
N GLY A 705 -23.47 3.68 4.34
CA GLY A 705 -22.59 3.43 5.47
C GLY A 705 -21.78 4.66 5.94
N MET A 706 -21.99 5.82 5.31
CA MET A 706 -21.50 7.10 5.80
C MET A 706 -22.55 7.79 6.66
N ILE A 707 -22.11 8.49 7.70
CA ILE A 707 -22.97 9.42 8.44
C ILE A 707 -22.90 10.77 7.74
N VAL A 708 -24.04 11.29 7.29
CA VAL A 708 -24.11 12.59 6.61
C VAL A 708 -24.53 13.65 7.60
N ILE A 709 -23.72 14.70 7.72
CA ILE A 709 -23.99 15.86 8.57
C ILE A 709 -24.44 17.02 7.66
N PRO A 710 -25.75 17.29 7.57
CA PRO A 710 -26.27 18.33 6.72
C PRO A 710 -26.00 19.73 7.29
N LYS A 711 -26.01 20.73 6.41
CA LYS A 711 -25.64 22.12 6.72
C LYS A 711 -26.44 22.72 7.88
N ASN A 712 -27.73 22.41 7.96
CA ASN A 712 -28.63 22.85 9.04
C ASN A 712 -28.29 22.27 10.42
N LEU A 713 -27.56 21.15 10.49
CA LEU A 713 -27.16 20.48 11.73
C LEU A 713 -25.68 20.68 12.09
N LEU A 714 -24.90 21.39 11.25
CA LEU A 714 -23.47 21.63 11.49
C LEU A 714 -23.19 22.21 12.87
N ARG A 715 -24.02 23.14 13.37
CA ARG A 715 -23.80 23.77 14.70
C ARG A 715 -23.70 22.76 15.84
N ASN A 716 -24.35 21.60 15.71
CA ASN A 716 -24.37 20.56 16.72
C ASN A 716 -23.21 19.56 16.54
N TRP A 717 -22.81 19.32 15.29
CA TRP A 717 -21.92 18.22 14.90
C TRP A 717 -20.54 18.66 14.40
N TYR A 718 -20.31 19.95 14.17
CA TYR A 718 -19.07 20.45 13.59
C TYR A 718 -18.73 21.83 14.11
N ASP A 719 -17.55 21.95 14.71
CA ASP A 719 -16.93 23.21 15.08
C ASP A 719 -16.12 23.74 13.88
N PRO A 720 -16.37 24.96 13.38
CA PRO A 720 -15.62 25.52 12.26
C PRO A 720 -14.11 25.66 12.51
N ILE A 721 -13.68 25.60 13.77
CA ILE A 721 -12.29 25.62 14.20
C ILE A 721 -11.83 24.20 14.55
N LYS A 722 -12.51 23.50 15.46
CA LYS A 722 -12.02 22.21 15.98
C LYS A 722 -12.35 20.99 15.13
N GLY A 723 -13.30 21.11 14.20
CA GLY A 723 -13.77 20.02 13.36
C GLY A 723 -14.97 19.27 13.95
N LEU A 724 -15.12 18.01 13.56
CA LEU A 724 -16.25 17.15 13.94
C LEU A 724 -16.42 17.05 15.47
N ARG A 725 -17.66 17.19 15.96
CA ARG A 725 -18.06 16.97 17.35
C ARG A 725 -18.81 15.64 17.44
N THR A 726 -18.34 14.75 18.31
CA THR A 726 -19.01 13.49 18.65
C THR A 726 -19.11 13.40 20.17
N LYS A 727 -20.08 12.68 20.76
CA LYS A 727 -20.12 12.50 22.23
C LYS A 727 -18.82 11.87 22.78
N SER A 728 -18.15 11.06 21.96
CA SER A 728 -16.82 10.49 22.22
C SER A 728 -15.72 11.55 22.32
N SER A 729 -15.98 12.83 22.05
CA SER A 729 -15.04 13.94 22.26
C SER A 729 -14.63 14.14 23.72
N LYS A 730 -15.30 13.47 24.68
CA LYS A 730 -14.91 13.45 26.09
C LYS A 730 -13.94 12.32 26.46
N GLU A 731 -13.83 11.29 25.62
CA GLU A 731 -12.84 10.23 25.79
C GLU A 731 -11.54 10.57 25.07
N VAL A 732 -10.45 9.86 25.41
CA VAL A 732 -9.17 10.04 24.74
C VAL A 732 -9.28 9.51 23.30
N VAL A 733 -9.59 10.41 22.37
CA VAL A 733 -9.66 10.08 20.94
C VAL A 733 -8.32 10.38 20.29
N ILE A 734 -7.77 9.33 19.68
CA ILE A 734 -6.49 9.29 18.95
C ILE A 734 -6.67 9.92 17.57
#